data_AF-A0A1T5BKJ9-F1
#
_entry.id   AF-A0A1T5BKJ9-F1
#
_cell.length_a   1.000
_cell.length_b   1.000
_cell.length_c   1.000
_cell.angle_alpha   90.00
_cell.angle_beta   90.00
_cell.angle_gamma   90.00
#
_symmetry.space_group_name_H-M   'P 1'
#
loop_
_entity.id
_entity.type
_entity.pdbx_description
1 polymer ?
#
loop_
_entity_poly.entity_id
_entity_poly.type
_entity_poly.pdbx_seq_one_letter_code
_entity_poly.pdbx_strand_id
1 'polypeptide(L)'
;MTAVETESEALARRRSEAGVASGEPVIGLALSGGGIRSATFCLGLLRALARNKVLHRFDYLSTVSGGGYIGSALGRLFHAGAHGDAASVEAGVANDRSLFLWWLRNNGRFLAPAGARDLLQAFSSQLRGFLATQAEVLVLMMLVACAVTLPHLAYSWFVPLTQNVPLAVSLWWWLLPVPLAGVLTACYGYWFLGKETGSGIATALIAAGVGMYLGHWAYTAQGGATPASFDQILLGTAAFLLLPAPLAWLCARVSGLRRKEEANRVRYTTALAMCLRALAAVFALGAFDMLSWYLKVWLVAALSGNATGHVAAGVGITTLLMSLARYLMPMLQDGGKGGMVKISWGVVANVLGIALTLALTLFWTTIFQTLIFPAKDDPLSILLRNAYARWAWVAIVSAIYILLNGRALQQLNRSSLHYFYRSRIARAYVSVGNVASDGAASPRFPASPLVDNTRELTEEVTKVTRLLDGDDPAMTSYTPHRFGGPIHLVNCCINQTVDDRTGTYNADRKGVSLTVSALGVETGTRGPVAGSEALLEHTTLAEWIAISGAAVGSGMGSLTRPGTAAMSFLSGLRLGYWQANLTVGYVRGRAWFAKYRAMLAEMFARFPGLRSRDWYLSDGGQFDNTGVYALLKRRLSLIVLADCGADPDFRFADVENLVRKARIDYDATIAFVDPDQLAPAAGPLAALFGSPNTLEAAPGDAHLMLARITYVDGTRGTLLVVKPRLPTDLPLDVAGYAGSDSSFPQQSTTNLFYSEAQWESYCELGALLGAPVDAAMLRHAGDWAWSTPVLGANCATLSPAATPMTRGQRLATTVGTGIGVGALLTALLAGWQAWDAHSQQRLSLQAESANLARQLNSDTRLLIDYLSTPTVKGGEFDSEMDAQVNMLTAVIGGLTLSDEQKRVFQDVSDLLQPICLRTSDAGLSTQCSRQAFALSADGMASKGDWDRAMDDYQAWRDAERDAVLQARRDAEVLARTPPATQASTPGAASAQPTSAVTGTVASAPPPAAPAPSRAPPSVGLRDAAIKACGSARQPFMLYTQIYEESQRMIVLRELAAVRQLGIVAAGVENVTETARRDGRHGPFEWKTPTLLYAPDGKDCATALVNWANATMPSLTHNPARAVPLPIGTGSANVLELWVPRPLAAR
;
A
#
# COMPACT_ATOMS: atom_id res chain seq x y z
N MET A 1 -17.05 49.67 3.76
CA MET A 1 -15.83 48.98 3.28
C MET A 1 -14.65 49.70 3.87
N THR A 2 -14.06 49.14 4.93
CA THR A 2 -12.77 49.63 5.47
C THR A 2 -11.69 49.39 4.41
N ALA A 3 -10.85 50.40 4.15
CA ALA A 3 -9.74 50.27 3.21
C ALA A 3 -8.82 49.11 3.64
N VAL A 4 -8.43 48.26 2.69
CA VAL A 4 -7.51 47.14 2.91
C VAL A 4 -6.11 47.73 3.15
N GLU A 5 -5.51 47.42 4.30
CA GLU A 5 -4.15 47.84 4.67
C GLU A 5 -3.14 47.21 3.71
N THR A 6 -2.38 48.04 3.00
CA THR A 6 -1.33 47.57 2.09
C THR A 6 -0.13 47.03 2.88
N GLU A 7 0.69 46.17 2.26
CA GLU A 7 1.88 45.64 2.91
C GLU A 7 2.88 46.72 3.33
N SER A 8 3.03 47.78 2.54
CA SER A 8 3.89 48.92 2.90
C SER A 8 3.35 49.70 4.09
N GLU A 9 2.03 49.88 4.20
CA GLU A 9 1.40 50.51 5.37
C GLU A 9 1.54 49.63 6.62
N ALA A 10 1.32 48.32 6.48
CA ALA A 10 1.51 47.36 7.56
C ALA A 10 2.96 47.36 8.09
N LEU A 11 3.95 47.41 7.18
CA LEU A 11 5.37 47.51 7.52
C LEU A 11 5.69 48.83 8.25
N ALA A 12 5.20 49.96 7.75
CA ALA A 12 5.43 51.26 8.35
C ALA A 12 4.82 51.34 9.76
N ARG A 13 3.58 50.85 9.93
CA ARG A 13 2.92 50.76 11.24
C ARG A 13 3.71 49.88 12.19
N ARG A 14 4.06 48.67 11.76
CA ARG A 14 4.85 47.72 12.53
C ARG A 14 6.12 48.33 13.09
N ARG A 15 6.87 49.05 12.25
CA ARG A 15 8.12 49.71 12.65
C ARG A 15 7.88 50.83 13.65
N SER A 16 6.83 51.63 13.45
CA SER A 16 6.44 52.67 14.41
C SER A 16 6.13 52.08 15.78
N GLU A 17 5.32 51.03 15.86
CA GLU A 17 4.93 50.37 17.11
C GLU A 17 6.11 49.65 17.78
N ALA A 18 7.05 49.11 16.98
CA ALA A 18 8.25 48.44 17.48
C ALA A 18 9.40 49.41 17.86
N GLY A 19 9.26 50.72 17.62
CA GLY A 19 10.33 51.70 17.84
C GLY A 19 11.50 51.58 16.86
N VAL A 20 11.28 51.00 15.67
CA VAL A 20 12.29 50.85 14.62
C VAL A 20 12.28 52.07 13.71
N ALA A 21 13.42 52.75 13.58
CA ALA A 21 13.53 53.94 12.73
C ALA A 21 13.26 53.63 11.25
N SER A 22 12.61 54.56 10.54
CA SER A 22 12.23 54.37 9.13
C SER A 22 13.41 54.17 8.18
N GLY A 23 14.57 54.74 8.49
CA GLY A 23 15.81 54.60 7.72
C GLY A 23 16.59 53.30 7.95
N GLU A 24 16.18 52.47 8.90
CA GLU A 24 16.84 51.19 9.18
C GLU A 24 16.51 50.15 8.08
N PRO A 25 17.48 49.28 7.71
CA PRO A 25 17.30 48.26 6.68
C PRO A 25 16.13 47.32 7.00
N VAL A 26 15.40 46.89 5.96
CA VAL A 26 14.28 45.93 6.10
C VAL A 26 14.82 44.52 6.13
N ILE A 27 14.59 43.83 7.25
CA ILE A 27 15.16 42.49 7.50
C ILE A 27 14.07 41.45 7.78
N GLY A 28 14.36 40.20 7.45
CA GLY A 28 13.43 39.08 7.63
C GLY A 28 14.05 37.91 8.39
N LEU A 29 13.22 37.22 9.16
CA LEU A 29 13.56 35.96 9.83
C LEU A 29 12.83 34.82 9.12
N ALA A 30 13.55 33.80 8.70
CA ALA A 30 13.02 32.57 8.12
C ALA A 30 13.21 31.41 9.09
N LEU A 31 12.10 30.79 9.50
CA LEU A 31 12.10 29.59 10.34
C LEU A 31 11.67 28.40 9.47
N SER A 32 12.64 27.57 9.11
CA SER A 32 12.43 26.43 8.20
C SER A 32 11.56 25.32 8.80
N GLY A 33 11.14 24.38 7.95
CA GLY A 33 10.40 23.20 8.37
C GLY A 33 11.27 22.14 9.05
N GLY A 34 10.62 21.12 9.60
CA GLY A 34 11.27 20.05 10.37
C GLY A 34 10.44 19.49 11.52
N GLY A 35 9.15 19.82 11.58
CA GLY A 35 8.26 19.38 12.66
C GLY A 35 8.64 19.94 14.03
N ILE A 36 8.41 19.15 15.08
CA ILE A 36 8.70 19.56 16.46
C ILE A 36 10.18 19.92 16.67
N ARG A 37 11.11 19.27 15.95
CA ARG A 37 12.55 19.62 15.96
C ARG A 37 12.78 21.09 15.68
N SER A 38 12.26 21.56 14.54
CA SER A 38 12.42 22.93 14.09
C SER A 38 11.73 23.89 15.06
N ALA A 39 10.51 23.58 15.52
CA ALA A 39 9.79 24.40 16.49
C ALA A 39 10.60 24.64 17.77
N THR A 40 11.20 23.58 18.32
CA THR A 40 11.97 23.63 19.56
C THR A 40 13.33 24.33 19.38
N PHE A 41 14.07 24.04 18.32
CA PHE A 41 15.32 24.75 18.03
C PHE A 41 15.09 26.23 17.78
N CYS A 42 14.07 26.56 16.97
CA CYS A 42 13.71 27.95 16.67
C CYS A 42 13.21 28.70 17.91
N LEU A 43 12.54 28.05 18.87
CA LEU A 43 12.24 28.66 20.18
C LEU A 43 13.54 29.10 20.88
N GLY A 44 14.55 28.23 20.93
CA GLY A 44 15.87 28.57 21.44
C GLY A 44 16.49 29.79 20.75
N LEU A 45 16.51 29.78 19.42
CA LEU A 45 17.02 30.89 18.62
C LEU A 45 16.27 32.20 18.90
N LEU A 46 14.93 32.17 18.96
CA LEU A 46 14.11 33.33 19.29
C LEU A 46 14.42 33.87 20.68
N ARG A 47 14.67 33.00 21.66
CA ARG A 47 15.10 33.40 23.02
C ARG A 47 16.46 34.09 22.98
N ALA A 48 17.41 33.61 22.19
CA ALA A 48 18.72 34.27 22.02
C ALA A 48 18.57 35.67 21.38
N LEU A 49 17.79 35.79 20.31
CA LEU A 49 17.50 37.08 19.67
C LEU A 49 16.82 38.05 20.64
N ALA A 50 15.93 37.56 21.49
CA ALA A 50 15.25 38.36 22.50
C ALA A 50 16.19 38.82 23.63
N ARG A 51 17.09 37.94 24.10
CA ARG A 51 18.14 38.27 25.08
C ARG A 51 19.10 39.34 24.53
N ASN A 52 19.41 39.26 23.23
CA ASN A 52 20.24 40.23 22.52
C ASN A 52 19.51 41.54 22.15
N LYS A 53 18.22 41.68 22.48
CA LYS A 53 17.40 42.86 22.17
C LYS A 53 17.36 43.18 20.67
N VAL A 54 17.26 42.14 19.84
CA VAL A 54 17.16 42.27 18.37
C VAL A 54 15.92 41.61 17.79
N LEU A 55 15.09 40.95 18.60
CA LEU A 55 13.88 40.28 18.10
C LEU A 55 12.91 41.30 17.49
N HIS A 56 12.76 42.48 18.10
CA HIS A 56 11.95 43.58 17.57
C HIS A 56 12.51 44.18 16.26
N ARG A 57 13.72 43.83 15.81
CA ARG A 57 14.28 44.34 14.55
C ARG A 57 13.73 43.64 13.31
N PHE A 58 13.18 42.44 13.45
CA PHE A 58 12.69 41.66 12.31
C PHE A 58 11.32 42.14 11.83
N ASP A 59 11.26 42.62 10.59
CA ASP A 59 10.03 43.14 9.98
C ASP A 59 9.12 42.03 9.46
N TYR A 60 9.74 40.96 8.92
CA TYR A 60 9.05 39.81 8.38
C TYR A 60 9.45 38.53 9.12
N LEU A 61 8.47 37.66 9.35
CA LEU A 61 8.67 36.31 9.86
C LEU A 61 8.10 35.34 8.82
N SER A 62 8.96 34.58 8.15
CA SER A 62 8.54 33.58 7.16
C SER A 62 8.73 32.19 7.72
N THR A 63 7.67 31.39 7.73
CA THR A 63 7.68 30.08 8.40
C THR A 63 7.22 28.96 7.50
N VAL A 64 7.74 27.77 7.77
CA VAL A 64 7.34 26.51 7.12
C VAL A 64 7.16 25.45 8.21
N SER A 65 6.07 24.67 8.16
CA SER A 65 5.89 23.47 8.97
C SER A 65 6.16 23.72 10.47
N GLY A 66 7.17 23.06 11.05
CA GLY A 66 7.63 23.25 12.43
C GLY A 66 7.94 24.70 12.83
N GLY A 67 8.58 25.47 11.93
CA GLY A 67 8.80 26.90 12.15
C GLY A 67 7.49 27.69 12.30
N GLY A 68 6.41 27.21 11.68
CA GLY A 68 5.08 27.77 11.81
C GLY A 68 4.45 27.54 13.19
N TYR A 69 4.78 26.44 13.87
CA TYR A 69 4.27 26.18 15.23
C TYR A 69 4.77 27.27 16.16
N ILE A 70 6.08 27.46 16.21
CA ILE A 70 6.66 28.48 17.09
C ILE A 70 6.42 29.90 16.59
N GLY A 71 6.41 30.14 15.27
CA GLY A 71 6.11 31.46 14.72
C GLY A 71 4.68 31.91 15.01
N SER A 72 3.72 30.99 15.00
CA SER A 72 2.33 31.27 15.40
C SER A 72 2.23 31.60 16.89
N ALA A 73 2.93 30.84 17.75
CA ALA A 73 3.00 31.11 19.18
C ALA A 73 3.62 32.49 19.47
N LEU A 74 4.75 32.82 18.82
CA LEU A 74 5.39 34.13 18.92
C LEU A 74 4.43 35.25 18.50
N GLY A 75 3.82 35.15 17.31
CA GLY A 75 2.93 36.21 16.86
C GLY A 75 1.66 36.35 17.72
N ARG A 76 1.20 35.29 18.40
CA ARG A 76 0.05 35.36 19.31
C ARG A 76 0.36 36.08 20.62
N LEU A 77 1.64 36.28 20.97
CA LEU A 77 2.05 37.13 22.09
C LEU A 77 1.85 38.62 21.80
N PHE A 78 1.76 39.01 20.52
CA PHE A 78 1.48 40.39 20.11
C PHE A 78 -0.02 40.61 20.02
N HIS A 79 -0.57 41.42 20.92
CA HIS A 79 -2.01 41.70 20.99
C HIS A 79 -2.28 43.08 21.59
N ALA A 80 -3.54 43.52 21.53
CA ALA A 80 -3.97 44.72 22.20
C ALA A 80 -4.04 44.47 23.72
N GLY A 81 -3.51 45.38 24.53
CA GLY A 81 -3.58 45.30 25.99
C GLY A 81 -2.22 45.28 26.67
N ALA A 82 -2.22 45.09 27.99
CA ALA A 82 -0.99 45.06 28.77
C ALA A 82 -0.09 43.88 28.34
N HIS A 83 1.21 44.16 28.22
CA HIS A 83 2.24 43.19 27.84
C HIS A 83 2.15 42.65 26.40
N GLY A 84 1.35 43.24 25.51
CA GLY A 84 1.24 42.82 24.10
C GLY A 84 2.15 43.55 23.11
N ASP A 85 2.93 44.53 23.58
CA ASP A 85 3.84 45.35 22.76
C ASP A 85 5.21 44.68 22.53
N ALA A 86 5.96 45.17 21.54
CA ALA A 86 7.25 44.59 21.16
C ALA A 86 8.28 44.51 22.30
N ALA A 87 8.34 45.50 23.18
CA ALA A 87 9.31 45.50 24.28
C ALA A 87 8.94 44.46 25.34
N SER A 88 7.65 44.36 25.68
CA SER A 88 7.12 43.35 26.60
C SER A 88 7.31 41.92 26.07
N VAL A 89 6.99 41.67 24.79
CA VAL A 89 7.17 40.36 24.15
C VAL A 89 8.65 39.98 24.13
N GLU A 90 9.53 40.90 23.74
CA GLU A 90 10.97 40.66 23.74
C GLU A 90 11.52 40.38 25.15
N ALA A 91 11.04 41.08 26.18
CA ALA A 91 11.42 40.81 27.57
C ALA A 91 10.92 39.45 28.05
N GLY A 92 9.65 39.10 27.80
CA GLY A 92 9.07 37.84 28.27
C GLY A 92 9.60 36.61 27.53
N VAL A 93 9.90 36.71 26.23
CA VAL A 93 10.55 35.63 25.47
C VAL A 93 11.99 35.42 25.95
N ALA A 94 12.71 36.48 26.34
CA ALA A 94 14.05 36.36 26.93
C ALA A 94 14.05 35.74 28.35
N ASN A 95 12.91 35.76 29.04
CA ASN A 95 12.77 35.33 30.43
C ASN A 95 12.58 33.81 30.57
N ASP A 96 13.53 33.17 31.25
CA ASP A 96 13.56 31.72 31.49
C ASP A 96 12.50 31.23 32.48
N ARG A 97 11.90 32.17 33.23
CA ARG A 97 10.81 31.93 34.19
C ARG A 97 9.46 32.32 33.62
N SER A 98 9.35 32.67 32.35
CA SER A 98 8.05 33.04 31.77
C SER A 98 7.05 31.88 31.78
N LEU A 99 5.78 32.20 31.99
CA LEU A 99 4.67 31.25 31.84
C LEU A 99 4.59 30.68 30.41
N PHE A 100 5.02 31.46 29.42
CA PHE A 100 5.18 31.06 28.02
C PHE A 100 6.16 29.89 27.86
N LEU A 101 7.38 30.02 28.38
CA LEU A 101 8.37 28.96 28.30
C LEU A 101 7.92 27.73 29.09
N TRP A 102 7.36 27.92 30.28
CA TRP A 102 6.77 26.83 31.07
C TRP A 102 5.66 26.09 30.28
N TRP A 103 4.79 26.82 29.60
CA TRP A 103 3.70 26.22 28.82
C TRP A 103 4.24 25.37 27.68
N LEU A 104 5.21 25.89 26.91
CA LEU A 104 5.79 25.15 25.78
C LEU A 104 6.65 23.96 26.23
N ARG A 105 7.32 24.04 27.39
CA ARG A 105 8.01 22.89 28.00
C ARG A 105 7.05 21.74 28.30
N ASN A 106 5.90 22.06 28.88
CA ASN A 106 4.93 21.06 29.30
C ASN A 106 4.04 20.56 28.15
N ASN A 107 3.75 21.41 27.15
CA ASN A 107 2.73 21.13 26.14
C ASN A 107 3.26 21.15 24.69
N GLY A 108 4.51 21.57 24.46
CA GLY A 108 5.15 21.59 23.15
C GLY A 108 5.30 20.18 22.54
N ARG A 109 5.29 19.14 23.38
CA ARG A 109 5.13 17.71 23.02
C ARG A 109 3.67 17.39 22.70
N PHE A 110 3.15 18.03 21.66
CA PHE A 110 1.71 18.22 21.47
C PHE A 110 0.92 16.99 21.00
N LEU A 111 1.54 15.99 20.35
CA LEU A 111 0.81 14.87 19.73
C LEU A 111 0.22 13.87 20.73
N ALA A 112 0.92 13.55 21.83
CA ALA A 112 0.44 12.63 22.86
C ALA A 112 0.83 13.07 24.29
N PRO A 113 0.41 14.27 24.73
CA PRO A 113 0.76 14.81 26.05
C PRO A 113 0.26 13.95 27.23
N ALA A 114 -0.83 13.18 27.07
CA ALA A 114 -1.38 12.29 28.11
C ALA A 114 -1.09 10.79 27.86
N GLY A 115 -0.11 10.45 27.01
CA GLY A 115 0.30 9.07 26.75
C GLY A 115 -0.79 8.22 26.07
N ALA A 116 -1.04 7.01 26.60
CA ALA A 116 -1.90 5.99 25.98
C ALA A 116 -3.34 6.46 25.68
N ARG A 117 -3.91 7.34 26.51
CA ARG A 117 -5.27 7.88 26.30
C ARG A 117 -5.36 8.73 25.03
N ASP A 118 -4.34 9.55 24.77
CA ASP A 118 -4.26 10.37 23.56
C ASP A 118 -4.02 9.51 22.31
N LEU A 119 -3.21 8.44 22.44
CA LEU A 119 -3.02 7.46 21.37
C LEU A 119 -4.33 6.74 21.00
N LEU A 120 -5.16 6.39 21.99
CA LEU A 120 -6.48 5.80 21.74
C LEU A 120 -7.43 6.80 21.03
N GLN A 121 -7.38 8.09 21.39
CA GLN A 121 -8.15 9.13 20.69
C GLN A 121 -7.68 9.34 19.25
N ALA A 122 -6.36 9.33 19.02
CA ALA A 122 -5.77 9.39 17.69
C ALA A 122 -6.18 8.19 16.84
N PHE A 123 -6.09 6.98 17.41
CA PHE A 123 -6.54 5.74 16.78
C PHE A 123 -8.04 5.77 16.46
N SER A 124 -8.88 6.23 17.39
CA SER A 124 -10.33 6.36 17.18
C SER A 124 -10.63 7.36 16.04
N SER A 125 -9.90 8.46 15.99
CA SER A 125 -10.02 9.46 14.91
C SER A 125 -9.60 8.87 13.57
N GLN A 126 -8.50 8.09 13.54
CA GLN A 126 -8.02 7.40 12.36
C GLN A 126 -9.00 6.32 11.88
N LEU A 127 -9.53 5.50 12.79
CA LEU A 127 -10.50 4.46 12.47
C LEU A 127 -11.76 5.07 11.85
N ARG A 128 -12.27 6.17 12.42
CA ARG A 128 -13.41 6.91 11.84
C ARG A 128 -13.09 7.44 10.44
N GLY A 129 -11.92 8.03 10.24
CA GLY A 129 -11.48 8.54 8.94
C GLY A 129 -11.31 7.43 7.90
N PHE A 130 -10.73 6.30 8.31
CA PHE A 130 -10.57 5.10 7.50
C PHE A 130 -11.94 4.55 7.06
N LEU A 131 -12.85 4.29 7.99
CA LEU A 131 -14.19 3.77 7.68
C LEU A 131 -14.96 4.71 6.74
N ALA A 132 -14.92 6.02 6.99
CA ALA A 132 -15.54 7.00 6.11
C ALA A 132 -14.93 6.98 4.70
N THR A 133 -13.60 6.88 4.59
CA THR A 133 -12.91 6.78 3.30
C THR A 133 -13.28 5.50 2.57
N GLN A 134 -13.29 4.36 3.27
CA GLN A 134 -13.66 3.07 2.69
C GLN A 134 -15.12 3.05 2.20
N ALA A 135 -16.05 3.67 2.93
CA ALA A 135 -17.44 3.80 2.49
C ALA A 135 -17.56 4.61 1.18
N GLU A 136 -16.83 5.73 1.06
CA GLU A 136 -16.82 6.52 -0.18
C GLU A 136 -16.17 5.78 -1.35
N VAL A 137 -15.08 5.05 -1.09
CA VAL A 137 -14.38 4.22 -2.09
C VAL A 137 -15.29 3.10 -2.57
N LEU A 138 -16.01 2.46 -1.65
CA LEU A 138 -16.96 1.41 -1.94
C LEU A 138 -18.03 1.89 -2.93
N VAL A 139 -18.63 3.07 -2.71
CA VAL A 139 -19.64 3.62 -3.63
C VAL A 139 -19.08 3.82 -5.04
N LEU A 140 -17.83 4.32 -5.16
CA LEU A 140 -17.18 4.45 -6.46
C LEU A 140 -16.91 3.08 -7.10
N MET A 141 -16.44 2.11 -6.32
CA MET A 141 -16.18 0.75 -6.79
C MET A 141 -17.46 0.05 -7.24
N MET A 142 -18.59 0.29 -6.58
CA MET A 142 -19.89 -0.23 -7.00
C MET A 142 -20.29 0.32 -8.37
N LEU A 143 -20.04 1.59 -8.67
CA LEU A 143 -20.30 2.14 -10.00
C LEU A 143 -19.34 1.60 -11.07
N VAL A 144 -18.07 1.39 -10.72
CA VAL A 144 -17.11 0.72 -11.61
C VAL A 144 -17.58 -0.71 -11.88
N ALA A 145 -17.99 -1.47 -10.87
CA ALA A 145 -18.53 -2.81 -11.02
C ALA A 145 -19.82 -2.81 -11.87
N CYS A 146 -20.71 -1.83 -11.67
CA CYS A 146 -21.89 -1.65 -12.52
C CYS A 146 -21.48 -1.43 -13.98
N ALA A 147 -20.49 -0.57 -14.25
CA ALA A 147 -20.00 -0.30 -15.60
C ALA A 147 -19.36 -1.54 -16.23
N VAL A 148 -18.51 -2.26 -15.48
CA VAL A 148 -17.85 -3.51 -15.92
C VAL A 148 -18.86 -4.58 -16.28
N THR A 149 -19.95 -4.71 -15.50
CA THR A 149 -20.97 -5.74 -15.69
C THR A 149 -22.10 -5.38 -16.65
N LEU A 150 -22.27 -4.08 -16.97
CA LEU A 150 -23.33 -3.54 -17.85
C LEU A 150 -23.41 -4.28 -19.20
N PRO A 151 -22.29 -4.59 -19.89
CA PRO A 151 -22.35 -5.31 -21.14
C PRO A 151 -23.06 -6.66 -21.02
N HIS A 152 -22.84 -7.43 -19.94
CA HIS A 152 -23.49 -8.73 -19.75
C HIS A 152 -25.01 -8.62 -19.70
N LEU A 153 -25.54 -7.56 -19.09
CA LEU A 153 -26.98 -7.27 -19.11
C LEU A 153 -27.47 -6.89 -20.51
N ALA A 154 -26.66 -6.17 -21.28
CA ALA A 154 -26.98 -5.80 -22.66
C ALA A 154 -26.92 -6.98 -23.65
N TYR A 155 -26.35 -8.13 -23.26
CA TYR A 155 -26.28 -9.33 -24.12
C TYR A 155 -27.65 -9.80 -24.61
N SER A 156 -28.69 -9.70 -23.76
CA SER A 156 -30.07 -10.04 -24.10
C SER A 156 -30.64 -9.23 -25.29
N TRP A 157 -30.02 -8.10 -25.62
CA TRP A 157 -30.44 -7.23 -26.73
C TRP A 157 -29.80 -7.62 -28.07
N PHE A 158 -28.72 -8.42 -28.08
CA PHE A 158 -27.94 -8.78 -29.27
C PHE A 158 -28.02 -10.28 -29.66
N VAL A 159 -28.95 -11.02 -29.04
CA VAL A 159 -29.20 -12.48 -29.20
C VAL A 159 -29.19 -13.02 -30.66
N PRO A 160 -29.65 -12.30 -31.70
CA PRO A 160 -29.66 -12.84 -33.06
C PRO A 160 -28.28 -12.98 -33.73
N LEU A 161 -27.23 -12.32 -33.23
CA LEU A 161 -25.92 -12.22 -33.91
C LEU A 161 -24.86 -13.21 -33.39
N THR A 162 -25.12 -13.93 -32.30
CA THR A 162 -24.08 -14.67 -31.54
C THR A 162 -24.19 -16.20 -31.62
N GLN A 163 -25.14 -16.76 -32.39
CA GLN A 163 -25.42 -18.20 -32.41
C GLN A 163 -24.22 -19.09 -32.82
N ASN A 164 -23.23 -18.55 -33.55
CA ASN A 164 -22.11 -19.31 -34.11
C ASN A 164 -20.72 -18.66 -33.91
N VAL A 165 -20.58 -17.68 -33.00
CA VAL A 165 -19.29 -16.99 -32.80
C VAL A 165 -18.60 -17.53 -31.55
N PRO A 166 -17.50 -18.31 -31.68
CA PRO A 166 -16.79 -18.88 -30.53
C PRO A 166 -15.88 -17.85 -29.82
N LEU A 167 -16.01 -16.55 -30.11
CA LEU A 167 -15.11 -15.53 -29.60
C LEU A 167 -15.68 -14.76 -28.41
N ALA A 168 -15.01 -15.01 -27.28
CA ALA A 168 -14.82 -14.16 -26.11
C ALA A 168 -16.00 -14.03 -25.12
N VAL A 169 -15.78 -14.71 -23.99
CA VAL A 169 -16.48 -14.77 -22.69
C VAL A 169 -16.99 -13.42 -22.15
N SER A 170 -16.38 -12.30 -22.56
CA SER A 170 -16.76 -10.94 -22.16
C SER A 170 -17.02 -10.05 -23.36
N LEU A 171 -18.10 -9.25 -23.30
CA LEU A 171 -18.45 -8.27 -24.34
C LEU A 171 -17.45 -7.12 -24.46
N TRP A 172 -16.57 -6.92 -23.48
CA TRP A 172 -15.46 -5.97 -23.60
C TRP A 172 -14.52 -6.31 -24.75
N TRP A 173 -14.31 -7.61 -25.02
CA TRP A 173 -13.49 -8.06 -26.14
C TRP A 173 -14.10 -7.70 -27.50
N TRP A 174 -15.44 -7.61 -27.57
CA TRP A 174 -16.17 -7.22 -28.77
C TRP A 174 -16.07 -5.72 -29.06
N LEU A 175 -15.72 -4.92 -28.05
CA LEU A 175 -15.50 -3.49 -28.18
C LEU A 175 -14.07 -3.14 -28.64
N LEU A 176 -13.09 -4.06 -28.55
CA LEU A 176 -11.70 -3.82 -28.98
C LEU A 176 -11.51 -3.42 -30.45
N PRO A 177 -12.28 -3.96 -31.41
CA PRO A 177 -12.15 -3.56 -32.81
C PRO A 177 -12.38 -2.06 -33.02
N VAL A 178 -13.26 -1.41 -32.25
CA VAL A 178 -13.57 0.02 -32.43
C VAL A 178 -12.36 0.94 -32.23
N PRO A 179 -11.67 0.95 -31.07
CA PRO A 179 -10.47 1.76 -30.89
C PRO A 179 -9.32 1.27 -31.78
N LEU A 180 -9.24 -0.02 -32.11
CA LEU A 180 -8.21 -0.55 -33.02
C LEU A 180 -8.40 -0.01 -34.45
N ALA A 181 -9.63 0.05 -34.96
CA ALA A 181 -9.94 0.71 -36.23
C ALA A 181 -9.56 2.20 -36.20
N GLY A 182 -9.78 2.88 -35.06
CA GLY A 182 -9.32 4.25 -34.84
C GLY A 182 -7.80 4.41 -34.89
N VAL A 183 -7.05 3.48 -34.27
CA VAL A 183 -5.58 3.39 -34.34
C VAL A 183 -5.12 3.28 -35.79
N LEU A 184 -5.67 2.31 -36.53
CA LEU A 184 -5.33 2.08 -37.94
C LEU A 184 -5.67 3.29 -38.80
N THR A 185 -6.85 3.88 -38.59
CA THR A 185 -7.29 5.10 -39.30
C THR A 185 -6.35 6.27 -39.05
N ALA A 186 -5.86 6.44 -37.82
CA ALA A 186 -4.91 7.50 -37.48
C ALA A 186 -3.52 7.26 -38.09
N CYS A 187 -3.05 6.01 -38.08
CA CYS A 187 -1.79 5.62 -38.73
C CYS A 187 -1.85 5.88 -40.23
N TYR A 188 -2.83 5.29 -40.94
CA TYR A 188 -3.00 5.50 -42.37
C TYR A 188 -3.25 6.97 -42.71
N GLY A 189 -4.05 7.68 -41.90
CA GLY A 189 -4.33 9.10 -42.08
C GLY A 189 -3.06 9.96 -42.01
N TYR A 190 -2.12 9.62 -41.13
CA TYR A 190 -0.80 10.26 -41.06
C TYR A 190 0.02 10.02 -42.33
N TRP A 191 0.00 8.80 -42.87
CA TRP A 191 0.73 8.43 -44.09
C TRP A 191 0.12 9.01 -45.38
N PHE A 192 -1.20 9.19 -45.43
CA PHE A 192 -1.89 9.75 -46.60
C PHE A 192 -1.88 11.28 -46.69
N LEU A 193 -1.32 11.97 -45.68
CA LEU A 193 -1.05 13.40 -45.75
C LEU A 193 0.06 13.69 -46.76
N GLY A 194 -0.12 14.73 -47.57
CA GLY A 194 0.85 15.18 -48.58
C GLY A 194 0.22 15.50 -49.93
N LYS A 195 1.07 15.99 -50.84
CA LYS A 195 0.69 16.45 -52.19
C LYS A 195 0.36 15.32 -53.16
N GLU A 196 0.89 14.12 -52.94
CA GLU A 196 0.64 12.97 -53.81
C GLU A 196 -0.70 12.30 -53.52
N THR A 197 -1.75 12.84 -54.12
CA THR A 197 -3.12 12.42 -53.83
C THR A 197 -3.52 11.12 -54.52
N GLY A 198 -2.97 10.89 -55.73
CA GLY A 198 -3.26 9.75 -56.60
C GLY A 198 -2.68 8.41 -56.10
N SER A 199 -1.43 8.40 -55.63
CA SER A 199 -0.83 7.20 -55.04
C SER A 199 -1.56 6.77 -53.77
N GLY A 200 -1.92 7.73 -52.91
CA GLY A 200 -2.66 7.46 -51.68
C GLY A 200 -4.05 6.84 -51.89
N ILE A 201 -4.82 7.28 -52.90
CA ILE A 201 -6.15 6.69 -53.18
C ILE A 201 -6.01 5.29 -53.79
N ALA A 202 -5.02 5.07 -54.66
CA ALA A 202 -4.74 3.76 -55.23
C ALA A 202 -4.36 2.74 -54.14
N THR A 203 -3.46 3.10 -53.23
CA THR A 203 -3.10 2.25 -52.08
C THR A 203 -4.31 1.94 -51.19
N ALA A 204 -5.18 2.93 -50.92
CA ALA A 204 -6.37 2.72 -50.11
C ALA A 204 -7.39 1.78 -50.77
N LEU A 205 -7.60 1.89 -52.09
CA LEU A 205 -8.49 1.02 -52.85
C LEU A 205 -7.94 -0.41 -52.98
N ILE A 206 -6.63 -0.56 -53.18
CA ILE A 206 -5.96 -1.88 -53.20
C ILE A 206 -6.11 -2.55 -51.83
N ALA A 207 -5.84 -1.82 -50.74
CA ALA A 207 -6.02 -2.34 -49.38
C ALA A 207 -7.48 -2.77 -49.13
N ALA A 208 -8.46 -2.00 -49.58
CA ALA A 208 -9.87 -2.38 -49.47
C ALA A 208 -10.21 -3.63 -50.28
N GLY A 209 -9.75 -3.73 -51.52
CA GLY A 209 -9.97 -4.90 -52.39
C GLY A 209 -9.38 -6.17 -51.80
N VAL A 210 -8.11 -6.12 -51.35
CA VAL A 210 -7.45 -7.23 -50.67
C VAL A 210 -8.15 -7.56 -49.35
N GLY A 211 -8.51 -6.56 -48.55
CA GLY A 211 -9.21 -6.76 -47.29
C GLY A 211 -10.57 -7.43 -47.47
N MET A 212 -11.36 -7.01 -48.45
CA MET A 212 -12.64 -7.65 -48.79
C MET A 212 -12.45 -9.09 -49.28
N TYR A 213 -11.42 -9.35 -50.09
CA TYR A 213 -11.10 -10.69 -50.57
C TYR A 213 -10.72 -11.64 -49.42
N LEU A 214 -9.85 -11.20 -48.51
CA LEU A 214 -9.45 -11.98 -47.33
C LEU A 214 -10.63 -12.20 -46.37
N GLY A 215 -11.48 -11.19 -46.18
CA GLY A 215 -12.68 -11.29 -45.35
C GLY A 215 -13.72 -12.24 -45.93
N HIS A 216 -13.90 -12.23 -47.25
CA HIS A 216 -14.76 -13.19 -47.94
C HIS A 216 -14.26 -14.62 -47.74
N TRP A 217 -12.95 -14.87 -47.93
CA TRP A 217 -12.35 -16.18 -47.69
C TRP A 217 -12.46 -16.66 -46.25
N ALA A 218 -12.26 -15.77 -45.27
CA ALA A 218 -12.45 -16.07 -43.86
C ALA A 218 -13.91 -16.46 -43.55
N TYR A 219 -14.87 -15.79 -44.19
CA TYR A 219 -16.30 -16.08 -44.03
C TYR A 219 -16.72 -17.39 -44.71
N THR A 220 -16.30 -17.62 -45.96
CA THR A 220 -16.70 -18.82 -46.72
C THR A 220 -16.04 -20.09 -46.23
N ALA A 221 -14.91 -19.99 -45.51
CA ALA A 221 -14.27 -21.14 -44.88
C ALA A 221 -15.01 -21.66 -43.65
N GLN A 222 -16.04 -20.94 -43.16
CA GLN A 222 -16.84 -21.28 -41.97
C GLN A 222 -17.84 -22.42 -42.28
N GLY A 223 -17.32 -23.63 -42.52
CA GLY A 223 -18.13 -24.84 -42.64
C GLY A 223 -18.66 -25.29 -41.27
N GLY A 224 -19.96 -25.05 -41.01
CA GLY A 224 -20.82 -25.68 -39.98
C GLY A 224 -20.26 -25.96 -38.57
N ALA A 225 -20.95 -25.42 -37.53
CA ALA A 225 -20.93 -25.79 -36.10
C ALA A 225 -19.57 -26.05 -35.38
N THR A 226 -18.43 -25.80 -36.02
CA THR A 226 -17.08 -26.02 -35.46
C THR A 226 -16.40 -24.69 -35.10
N PRO A 227 -15.52 -24.67 -34.09
CA PRO A 227 -14.76 -23.46 -33.74
C PRO A 227 -13.92 -22.94 -34.91
N ALA A 228 -13.74 -21.63 -35.01
CA ALA A 228 -12.96 -21.02 -36.08
C ALA A 228 -11.51 -21.54 -36.09
N SER A 229 -10.99 -21.92 -37.26
CA SER A 229 -9.62 -22.39 -37.40
C SER A 229 -8.61 -21.24 -37.26
N PHE A 230 -7.36 -21.56 -36.91
CA PHE A 230 -6.28 -20.55 -36.80
C PHE A 230 -6.13 -19.72 -38.09
N ASP A 231 -6.23 -20.36 -39.25
CA ASP A 231 -6.12 -19.69 -40.55
C ASP A 231 -7.27 -18.72 -40.81
N GLN A 232 -8.49 -19.05 -40.39
CA GLN A 232 -9.65 -18.15 -40.49
C GLN A 232 -9.46 -16.91 -39.62
N ILE A 233 -8.93 -17.08 -38.40
CA ILE A 233 -8.62 -15.98 -37.49
C ILE A 233 -7.54 -15.08 -38.11
N LEU A 234 -6.51 -15.66 -38.71
CA LEU A 234 -5.44 -14.93 -39.36
C LEU A 234 -5.95 -14.12 -40.56
N LEU A 235 -6.74 -14.73 -41.44
CA LEU A 235 -7.34 -14.08 -42.62
C LEU A 235 -8.32 -12.97 -42.23
N GLY A 236 -9.18 -13.22 -41.24
CA GLY A 236 -10.09 -12.20 -40.70
C GLY A 236 -9.35 -11.02 -40.07
N THR A 237 -8.24 -11.28 -39.36
CA THR A 237 -7.39 -10.23 -38.80
C THR A 237 -6.72 -9.40 -39.90
N ALA A 238 -6.19 -10.05 -40.94
CA ALA A 238 -5.60 -9.38 -42.08
C ALA A 238 -6.61 -8.49 -42.83
N ALA A 239 -7.85 -8.97 -43.02
CA ALA A 239 -8.94 -8.18 -43.57
C ALA A 239 -9.21 -6.93 -42.73
N PHE A 240 -9.32 -7.10 -41.41
CA PHE A 240 -9.57 -6.02 -40.46
C PHE A 240 -8.47 -4.94 -40.46
N LEU A 241 -7.20 -5.33 -40.62
CA LEU A 241 -6.07 -4.39 -40.68
C LEU A 241 -6.10 -3.47 -41.93
N LEU A 242 -6.71 -3.94 -43.02
CA LEU A 242 -6.68 -3.25 -44.33
C LEU A 242 -7.92 -2.40 -44.60
N LEU A 243 -9.09 -2.83 -44.15
CA LEU A 243 -10.38 -2.16 -44.39
C LEU A 243 -10.49 -0.69 -43.92
N PRO A 244 -9.77 -0.22 -42.87
CA PRO A 244 -9.80 1.19 -42.47
C PRO A 244 -9.11 2.18 -43.42
N ALA A 245 -8.31 1.70 -44.39
CA ALA A 245 -7.48 2.57 -45.24
C ALA A 245 -8.28 3.59 -46.09
N PRO A 246 -9.43 3.27 -46.72
CA PRO A 246 -10.23 4.26 -47.47
C PRO A 246 -10.80 5.37 -46.60
N LEU A 247 -11.29 5.01 -45.40
CA LEU A 247 -11.80 5.99 -44.44
C LEU A 247 -10.66 6.93 -43.97
N ALA A 248 -9.48 6.38 -43.74
CA ALA A 248 -8.30 7.15 -43.37
C ALA A 248 -7.86 8.13 -44.46
N TRP A 249 -7.87 7.70 -45.72
CA TRP A 249 -7.61 8.57 -46.87
C TRP A 249 -8.63 9.71 -46.96
N LEU A 250 -9.93 9.40 -46.81
CA LEU A 250 -11.00 10.41 -46.83
C LEU A 250 -10.80 11.43 -45.70
N CYS A 251 -10.48 10.96 -44.48
CA CYS A 251 -10.19 11.81 -43.34
C CYS A 251 -8.97 12.72 -43.60
N ALA A 252 -7.91 12.18 -44.20
CA ALA A 252 -6.70 12.93 -44.54
C ALA A 252 -6.99 14.02 -45.58
N ARG A 253 -7.86 13.75 -46.57
CA ARG A 253 -8.28 14.75 -47.58
C ARG A 253 -9.12 15.85 -46.97
N VAL A 254 -10.16 15.50 -46.21
CA VAL A 254 -11.05 16.49 -45.57
C VAL A 254 -10.28 17.35 -44.56
N SER A 255 -9.33 16.77 -43.83
CA SER A 255 -8.50 17.53 -42.89
C SER A 255 -7.45 18.41 -43.59
N GLY A 256 -6.88 17.95 -44.70
CA GLY A 256 -5.96 18.71 -45.55
C GLY A 256 -6.61 19.94 -46.21
N LEU A 257 -7.92 19.90 -46.49
CA LEU A 257 -8.68 21.05 -47.00
C LEU A 257 -8.87 22.18 -45.96
N ARG A 258 -8.79 21.85 -44.67
CA ARG A 258 -9.12 22.79 -43.57
C ARG A 258 -7.91 23.35 -42.84
N ARG A 259 -6.74 22.69 -42.88
CA ARG A 259 -5.59 23.00 -42.01
C ARG A 259 -4.25 22.66 -42.69
N LYS A 260 -3.17 23.30 -42.21
CA LYS A 260 -1.79 23.01 -42.62
C LYS A 260 -1.40 21.55 -42.30
N GLU A 261 -0.53 20.98 -43.13
CA GLU A 261 -0.11 19.57 -43.03
C GLU A 261 0.52 19.23 -41.67
N GLU A 262 1.45 20.06 -41.18
CA GLU A 262 2.10 19.86 -39.87
C GLU A 262 1.11 19.81 -38.71
N ALA A 263 0.10 20.69 -38.73
CA ALA A 263 -0.96 20.72 -37.72
C ALA A 263 -1.84 19.45 -37.79
N ASN A 264 -2.07 18.91 -38.99
CA ASN A 264 -2.78 17.64 -39.15
C ASN A 264 -1.93 16.45 -38.71
N ARG A 265 -0.61 16.44 -38.94
CA ARG A 265 0.30 15.40 -38.42
C ARG A 265 0.24 15.31 -36.90
N VAL A 266 0.36 16.44 -36.19
CA VAL A 266 0.21 16.50 -34.72
C VAL A 266 -1.17 16.00 -34.27
N ARG A 267 -2.23 16.36 -35.00
CA ARG A 267 -3.60 15.90 -34.70
C ARG A 267 -3.75 14.38 -34.85
N TYR A 268 -3.21 13.77 -35.91
CA TYR A 268 -3.27 12.33 -36.10
C TYR A 268 -2.43 11.59 -35.06
N THR A 269 -1.26 12.10 -34.68
CA THR A 269 -0.47 11.54 -33.57
C THR A 269 -1.23 11.63 -32.24
N THR A 270 -1.92 12.76 -31.98
CA THR A 270 -2.75 12.92 -30.79
C THR A 270 -3.97 11.98 -30.81
N ALA A 271 -4.62 11.83 -31.97
CA ALA A 271 -5.74 10.91 -32.16
C ALA A 271 -5.31 9.45 -31.99
N LEU A 272 -4.14 9.08 -32.51
CA LEU A 272 -3.52 7.76 -32.32
C LEU A 272 -3.29 7.50 -30.82
N ALA A 273 -2.70 8.44 -30.10
CA ALA A 273 -2.50 8.32 -28.66
C ALA A 273 -3.82 8.17 -27.88
N MET A 274 -4.89 8.88 -28.28
CA MET A 274 -6.22 8.71 -27.68
C MET A 274 -6.81 7.33 -27.97
N CYS A 275 -6.71 6.84 -29.21
CA CYS A 275 -7.22 5.52 -29.59
C CYS A 275 -6.44 4.39 -28.90
N LEU A 276 -5.11 4.51 -28.77
CA LEU A 276 -4.30 3.55 -28.01
C LEU A 276 -4.66 3.51 -26.53
N ARG A 277 -4.95 4.67 -25.91
CA ARG A 277 -5.44 4.71 -24.53
C ARG A 277 -6.81 4.06 -24.39
N ALA A 278 -7.73 4.30 -25.34
CA ALA A 278 -9.04 3.66 -25.35
C ALA A 278 -8.91 2.13 -25.54
N LEU A 279 -8.03 1.68 -26.45
CA LEU A 279 -7.74 0.27 -26.68
C LEU A 279 -7.20 -0.40 -25.40
N ALA A 280 -6.21 0.21 -24.76
CA ALA A 280 -5.66 -0.28 -23.50
C ALA A 280 -6.71 -0.31 -22.37
N ALA A 281 -7.59 0.69 -22.30
CA ALA A 281 -8.66 0.74 -21.31
C ALA A 281 -9.71 -0.36 -21.52
N VAL A 282 -10.17 -0.58 -22.76
CA VAL A 282 -11.11 -1.66 -23.09
C VAL A 282 -10.49 -3.03 -22.83
N PHE A 283 -9.21 -3.21 -23.21
CA PHE A 283 -8.48 -4.44 -22.90
C PHE A 283 -8.39 -4.68 -21.40
N ALA A 284 -8.03 -3.66 -20.62
CA ALA A 284 -7.94 -3.75 -19.17
C ALA A 284 -9.29 -4.08 -18.54
N LEU A 285 -10.40 -3.49 -19.01
CA LEU A 285 -11.75 -3.81 -18.54
C LEU A 285 -12.15 -5.25 -18.87
N GLY A 286 -11.84 -5.73 -20.08
CA GLY A 286 -12.09 -7.12 -20.46
C GLY A 286 -11.28 -8.12 -19.64
N ALA A 287 -9.99 -7.86 -19.43
CA ALA A 287 -9.14 -8.69 -18.57
C ALA A 287 -9.61 -8.68 -17.11
N PHE A 288 -10.01 -7.51 -16.62
CA PHE A 288 -10.51 -7.33 -15.25
C PHE A 288 -11.84 -8.05 -15.03
N ASP A 289 -12.78 -7.91 -15.96
CA ASP A 289 -14.06 -8.62 -15.96
C ASP A 289 -13.85 -10.15 -15.96
N MET A 290 -13.03 -10.64 -16.89
CA MET A 290 -12.64 -12.05 -16.98
C MET A 290 -12.08 -12.59 -15.67
N LEU A 291 -11.18 -11.82 -15.03
CA LEU A 291 -10.57 -12.20 -13.76
C LEU A 291 -11.58 -12.18 -12.60
N SER A 292 -12.56 -11.28 -12.60
CA SER A 292 -13.61 -11.25 -11.58
C SER A 292 -14.55 -12.46 -11.66
N TRP A 293 -14.91 -12.92 -12.86
CA TRP A 293 -15.67 -14.16 -13.05
C TRP A 293 -14.90 -15.39 -12.59
N TYR A 294 -13.60 -15.43 -12.86
CA TYR A 294 -12.74 -16.48 -12.33
C TYR A 294 -12.80 -16.47 -10.80
N LEU A 295 -12.52 -15.33 -10.15
CA LEU A 295 -12.53 -15.19 -8.69
C LEU A 295 -13.87 -15.48 -8.03
N LYS A 296 -15.00 -15.25 -8.74
CA LYS A 296 -16.34 -15.56 -8.24
C LYS A 296 -16.51 -17.04 -7.91
N VAL A 297 -16.02 -17.96 -8.76
CA VAL A 297 -16.09 -19.41 -8.51
C VAL A 297 -15.43 -19.77 -7.19
N TRP A 298 -14.26 -19.18 -6.93
CA TRP A 298 -13.53 -19.38 -5.68
C TRP A 298 -14.30 -18.82 -4.48
N LEU A 299 -14.90 -17.64 -4.62
CA LEU A 299 -15.67 -17.00 -3.55
C LEU A 299 -16.92 -17.81 -3.19
N VAL A 300 -17.68 -18.28 -4.18
CA VAL A 300 -18.89 -19.09 -3.96
C VAL A 300 -18.54 -20.44 -3.34
N ALA A 301 -17.48 -21.10 -3.83
CA ALA A 301 -16.98 -22.34 -3.25
C ALA A 301 -16.58 -22.16 -1.77
N ALA A 302 -15.96 -21.03 -1.41
CA ALA A 302 -15.61 -20.72 -0.02
C ALA A 302 -16.82 -20.47 0.89
N LEU A 303 -17.86 -19.77 0.40
CA LEU A 303 -19.06 -19.43 1.18
C LEU A 303 -20.01 -20.62 1.38
N SER A 304 -20.05 -21.55 0.43
CA SER A 304 -20.95 -22.72 0.44
C SER A 304 -20.55 -23.83 1.41
N GLY A 305 -19.43 -23.71 2.12
CA GLY A 305 -18.96 -24.74 3.05
C GLY A 305 -18.37 -25.99 2.37
N ASN A 306 -18.48 -26.14 1.05
CA ASN A 306 -17.82 -27.17 0.22
C ASN A 306 -16.29 -26.92 0.06
N ALA A 307 -15.72 -26.13 0.96
CA ALA A 307 -14.35 -25.67 0.91
C ALA A 307 -13.37 -26.70 1.51
N THR A 308 -13.37 -27.93 1.01
CA THR A 308 -12.21 -28.82 1.16
C THR A 308 -11.05 -28.37 0.26
N GLY A 309 -11.32 -27.54 -0.76
CA GLY A 309 -10.32 -27.07 -1.73
C GLY A 309 -9.67 -25.70 -1.46
N HIS A 310 -10.38 -24.67 -0.97
CA HIS A 310 -9.94 -23.29 -1.24
C HIS A 310 -10.13 -22.28 -0.10
N VAL A 311 -9.24 -22.30 0.89
CA VAL A 311 -8.75 -21.08 1.60
C VAL A 311 -7.80 -20.26 0.70
N ALA A 312 -7.79 -20.59 -0.59
CA ALA A 312 -7.01 -19.92 -1.60
C ALA A 312 -7.45 -18.48 -1.91
N ALA A 313 -8.58 -18.00 -1.39
CA ALA A 313 -8.97 -16.58 -1.51
C ALA A 313 -8.07 -15.65 -0.66
N GLY A 314 -7.62 -16.12 0.51
CA GLY A 314 -6.50 -15.49 1.21
C GLY A 314 -5.20 -15.67 0.43
N VAL A 315 -5.03 -16.84 -0.21
CA VAL A 315 -3.86 -17.19 -1.03
C VAL A 315 -3.76 -16.38 -2.32
N GLY A 316 -4.80 -15.93 -3.00
CA GLY A 316 -4.67 -15.20 -4.27
C GLY A 316 -4.09 -13.80 -4.06
N ILE A 317 -4.61 -13.09 -3.06
CA ILE A 317 -4.06 -11.79 -2.65
C ILE A 317 -2.68 -11.99 -2.02
N THR A 318 -2.50 -12.99 -1.15
CA THR A 318 -1.19 -13.22 -0.52
C THR A 318 -0.17 -13.85 -1.46
N THR A 319 -0.50 -14.63 -2.47
CA THR A 319 0.41 -15.13 -3.53
C THR A 319 0.65 -14.08 -4.58
N LEU A 320 -0.29 -13.19 -4.91
CA LEU A 320 0.04 -12.02 -5.72
C LEU A 320 1.07 -11.15 -4.98
N LEU A 321 0.84 -10.90 -3.68
CA LEU A 321 1.78 -10.21 -2.80
C LEU A 321 3.09 -11.00 -2.61
N MET A 322 3.05 -12.33 -2.51
CA MET A 322 4.24 -13.20 -2.34
C MET A 322 5.00 -13.40 -3.65
N SER A 323 4.33 -13.37 -4.80
CA SER A 323 4.93 -13.48 -6.14
C SER A 323 5.57 -12.16 -6.50
N LEU A 324 4.90 -11.04 -6.19
CA LEU A 324 5.49 -9.71 -6.26
C LEU A 324 6.65 -9.59 -5.28
N ALA A 325 6.53 -10.10 -4.05
CA ALA A 325 7.63 -10.14 -3.08
C ALA A 325 8.77 -11.08 -3.51
N ARG A 326 8.49 -12.23 -4.14
CA ARG A 326 9.50 -13.16 -4.70
C ARG A 326 10.15 -12.64 -5.98
N TYR A 327 9.49 -11.75 -6.72
CA TYR A 327 10.07 -11.07 -7.88
C TYR A 327 10.91 -9.86 -7.44
N LEU A 328 10.44 -9.13 -6.41
CA LEU A 328 11.16 -8.01 -5.81
C LEU A 328 12.27 -8.44 -4.85
N MET A 329 12.20 -9.62 -4.22
CA MET A 329 13.20 -10.11 -3.25
C MET A 329 14.58 -10.31 -3.87
N PRO A 330 14.75 -10.98 -5.02
CA PRO A 330 16.04 -11.10 -5.69
C PRO A 330 16.62 -9.71 -6.02
N MET A 331 15.77 -8.78 -6.47
CA MET A 331 16.17 -7.39 -6.72
C MET A 331 16.56 -6.61 -5.44
N LEU A 332 16.09 -7.02 -4.26
CA LEU A 332 16.41 -6.42 -2.96
C LEU A 332 17.59 -7.12 -2.26
N GLN A 333 17.85 -8.40 -2.56
CA GLN A 333 18.83 -9.24 -1.90
C GLN A 333 20.18 -9.31 -2.63
N ASP A 334 20.24 -8.99 -3.93
CA ASP A 334 21.49 -8.86 -4.70
C ASP A 334 22.29 -7.57 -4.39
N GLY A 335 22.12 -7.00 -3.20
CA GLY A 335 22.96 -5.91 -2.68
C GLY A 335 24.38 -6.34 -2.29
N GLY A 336 24.84 -7.52 -2.73
CA GLY A 336 26.08 -8.14 -2.28
C GLY A 336 26.75 -8.99 -3.33
N LYS A 337 27.08 -8.40 -4.49
CA LYS A 337 28.21 -8.71 -5.41
C LYS A 337 27.77 -8.51 -6.86
N GLY A 338 28.07 -7.33 -7.39
CA GLY A 338 27.80 -6.96 -8.79
C GLY A 338 27.02 -5.66 -8.84
N GLY A 339 27.55 -4.65 -9.55
CA GLY A 339 26.92 -3.34 -9.66
C GLY A 339 25.52 -3.46 -10.26
N MET A 340 24.49 -3.39 -9.41
CA MET A 340 23.10 -3.34 -9.84
C MET A 340 22.33 -2.29 -9.02
N VAL A 341 21.41 -1.61 -9.72
CA VAL A 341 20.73 -0.38 -9.31
C VAL A 341 20.00 -0.56 -7.98
N LYS A 342 20.34 0.24 -6.96
CA LYS A 342 19.58 0.34 -5.70
C LYS A 342 18.15 0.78 -6.00
N ILE A 343 17.20 -0.16 -6.07
CA ILE A 343 15.79 0.17 -6.22
C ILE A 343 15.34 0.88 -4.94
N SER A 344 14.94 2.15 -5.07
CA SER A 344 14.42 2.93 -3.96
C SER A 344 13.14 2.29 -3.43
N TRP A 345 13.00 2.19 -2.10
CA TRP A 345 11.76 1.80 -1.41
C TRP A 345 10.53 2.58 -1.91
N GLY A 346 10.70 3.82 -2.39
CA GLY A 346 9.64 4.61 -2.98
C GLY A 346 9.05 4.03 -4.26
N VAL A 347 9.84 3.30 -5.07
CA VAL A 347 9.37 2.62 -6.29
C VAL A 347 8.54 1.39 -5.90
N VAL A 348 9.02 0.60 -4.94
CA VAL A 348 8.30 -0.59 -4.43
C VAL A 348 6.95 -0.18 -3.83
N ALA A 349 6.95 0.84 -2.97
CA ALA A 349 5.73 1.40 -2.39
C ALA A 349 4.74 1.88 -3.47
N ASN A 350 5.24 2.51 -4.54
CA ASN A 350 4.39 2.93 -5.66
C ASN A 350 3.75 1.74 -6.40
N VAL A 351 4.50 0.68 -6.68
CA VAL A 351 3.94 -0.51 -7.35
C VAL A 351 2.90 -1.20 -6.45
N LEU A 352 3.22 -1.37 -5.15
CA LEU A 352 2.31 -1.98 -4.18
C LEU A 352 1.00 -1.20 -4.05
N GLY A 353 1.04 0.13 -4.03
CA GLY A 353 -0.17 0.95 -3.94
C GLY A 353 -1.09 0.83 -5.15
N ILE A 354 -0.52 0.73 -6.35
CA ILE A 354 -1.29 0.48 -7.57
C ILE A 354 -1.88 -0.93 -7.53
N ALA A 355 -1.09 -1.94 -7.18
CA ALA A 355 -1.54 -3.32 -7.06
C ALA A 355 -2.67 -3.46 -6.02
N LEU A 356 -2.56 -2.81 -4.87
CA LEU A 356 -3.60 -2.79 -3.83
C LEU A 356 -4.91 -2.19 -4.35
N THR A 357 -4.83 -1.08 -5.08
CA THR A 357 -6.03 -0.43 -5.64
C THR A 357 -6.73 -1.31 -6.67
N LEU A 358 -5.96 -1.97 -7.52
CA LEU A 358 -6.48 -2.95 -8.50
C LEU A 358 -7.12 -4.15 -7.78
N ALA A 359 -6.43 -4.73 -6.79
CA ALA A 359 -6.92 -5.87 -6.02
C ALA A 359 -8.22 -5.53 -5.26
N LEU A 360 -8.31 -4.35 -4.65
CA LEU A 360 -9.50 -3.90 -3.94
C LEU A 360 -10.68 -3.70 -4.90
N THR A 361 -10.44 -3.07 -6.06
CA THR A 361 -11.49 -2.90 -7.08
C THR A 361 -11.98 -4.25 -7.59
N LEU A 362 -11.05 -5.18 -7.84
CA LEU A 362 -11.34 -6.53 -8.31
C LEU A 362 -12.15 -7.34 -7.30
N PHE A 363 -11.77 -7.27 -6.03
CA PHE A 363 -12.49 -7.90 -4.92
C PHE A 363 -13.94 -7.42 -4.85
N TRP A 364 -14.17 -6.11 -4.85
CA TRP A 364 -15.52 -5.55 -4.79
C TRP A 364 -16.34 -5.82 -6.06
N THR A 365 -15.70 -5.84 -7.23
CA THR A 365 -16.38 -6.22 -8.48
C THR A 365 -16.80 -7.68 -8.47
N THR A 366 -15.96 -8.57 -7.92
CA THR A 366 -16.28 -9.99 -7.76
C THR A 366 -17.48 -10.18 -6.83
N ILE A 367 -17.47 -9.53 -5.65
CA ILE A 367 -18.62 -9.57 -4.71
C ILE A 367 -19.89 -9.05 -5.40
N PHE A 368 -19.79 -7.93 -6.11
CA PHE A 368 -20.92 -7.36 -6.84
C PHE A 368 -21.47 -8.35 -7.87
N GLN A 369 -20.60 -8.97 -8.68
CA GLN A 369 -21.01 -10.01 -9.65
C GLN A 369 -21.69 -11.20 -8.99
N THR A 370 -21.22 -11.66 -7.82
CA THR A 370 -21.87 -12.75 -7.07
C THR A 370 -23.30 -12.38 -6.66
N LEU A 371 -23.52 -11.14 -6.21
CA LEU A 371 -24.83 -10.67 -5.77
C LEU A 371 -25.82 -10.45 -6.94
N ILE A 372 -25.33 -9.97 -8.08
CA ILE A 372 -26.16 -9.70 -9.26
C ILE A 372 -26.45 -10.99 -10.05
N PHE A 373 -25.47 -11.89 -10.16
CA PHE A 373 -25.52 -13.11 -10.98
C PHE A 373 -25.32 -14.38 -10.12
N PRO A 374 -26.26 -14.75 -9.24
CA PRO A 374 -26.14 -15.93 -8.39
C PRO A 374 -26.23 -17.23 -9.20
N ALA A 375 -25.68 -18.31 -8.67
CA ALA A 375 -25.85 -19.65 -9.23
C ALA A 375 -27.32 -20.12 -9.08
N LYS A 376 -27.73 -21.11 -9.89
CA LYS A 376 -29.03 -21.79 -9.68
C LYS A 376 -29.03 -22.39 -8.26
N ASP A 377 -30.12 -22.17 -7.53
CA ASP A 377 -30.39 -22.69 -6.17
C ASP A 377 -29.67 -22.00 -4.98
N ASP A 378 -29.08 -20.81 -5.16
CA ASP A 378 -28.46 -20.03 -4.08
C ASP A 378 -29.52 -19.34 -3.17
N PRO A 379 -29.44 -19.43 -1.83
CA PRO A 379 -30.33 -18.71 -0.88
C PRO A 379 -30.47 -17.21 -1.14
N LEU A 380 -29.43 -16.55 -1.67
CA LEU A 380 -29.45 -15.12 -2.01
C LEU A 380 -30.41 -14.78 -3.18
N SER A 381 -30.81 -15.77 -3.97
CA SER A 381 -31.75 -15.60 -5.11
C SER A 381 -33.20 -15.31 -4.67
N ILE A 382 -33.53 -15.50 -3.39
CA ILE A 382 -34.90 -15.43 -2.86
C ILE A 382 -35.38 -13.97 -2.68
N LEU A 383 -34.48 -13.01 -2.45
CA LEU A 383 -34.87 -11.64 -2.08
C LEU A 383 -35.24 -10.74 -3.27
N LEU A 384 -34.59 -10.90 -4.44
CA LEU A 384 -34.78 -10.06 -5.63
C LEU A 384 -34.50 -10.90 -6.90
N ARG A 385 -35.52 -11.54 -7.49
CA ARG A 385 -35.34 -12.53 -8.59
C ARG A 385 -34.65 -11.95 -9.84
N ASN A 386 -34.90 -10.68 -10.19
CA ASN A 386 -34.44 -10.08 -11.45
C ASN A 386 -33.03 -9.46 -11.33
N ALA A 387 -32.08 -9.89 -12.18
CA ALA A 387 -30.71 -9.37 -12.24
C ALA A 387 -30.65 -7.87 -12.65
N TYR A 388 -31.49 -7.44 -13.60
CA TYR A 388 -31.61 -6.02 -13.97
C TYR A 388 -32.07 -5.17 -12.80
N ALA A 389 -33.04 -5.67 -12.01
CA ALA A 389 -33.55 -4.94 -10.86
C ALA A 389 -32.48 -4.76 -9.78
N ARG A 390 -31.69 -5.80 -9.50
CA ARG A 390 -30.56 -5.75 -8.55
C ARG A 390 -29.48 -4.78 -9.00
N TRP A 391 -29.07 -4.87 -10.26
CA TRP A 391 -28.07 -3.96 -10.83
C TRP A 391 -28.56 -2.52 -10.81
N ALA A 392 -29.80 -2.28 -11.27
CA ALA A 392 -30.40 -0.95 -11.32
C ALA A 392 -30.54 -0.37 -9.91
N TRP A 393 -30.90 -1.18 -8.93
CA TRP A 393 -31.01 -0.72 -7.55
C TRP A 393 -29.66 -0.23 -7.01
N VAL A 394 -28.58 -1.01 -7.16
CA VAL A 394 -27.25 -0.58 -6.71
C VAL A 394 -26.78 0.65 -7.50
N ALA A 395 -26.93 0.65 -8.83
CA ALA A 395 -26.53 1.78 -9.67
C ALA A 395 -27.27 3.07 -9.29
N ILE A 396 -28.59 3.00 -9.10
CA ILE A 396 -29.44 4.15 -8.72
C ILE A 396 -29.10 4.62 -7.31
N VAL A 397 -28.97 3.73 -6.33
CA VAL A 397 -28.62 4.10 -4.95
C VAL A 397 -27.25 4.74 -4.90
N SER A 398 -26.24 4.17 -5.56
CA SER A 398 -24.90 4.74 -5.67
C SER A 398 -24.92 6.10 -6.37
N ALA A 399 -25.67 6.24 -7.48
CA ALA A 399 -25.79 7.51 -8.20
C ALA A 399 -26.48 8.58 -7.35
N ILE A 400 -27.58 8.26 -6.67
CA ILE A 400 -28.27 9.17 -5.75
C ILE A 400 -27.33 9.57 -4.60
N TYR A 401 -26.62 8.63 -3.99
CA TYR A 401 -25.66 8.93 -2.93
C TYR A 401 -24.58 9.90 -3.40
N ILE A 402 -24.02 9.67 -4.59
CA ILE A 402 -23.03 10.57 -5.21
C ILE A 402 -23.61 11.95 -5.47
N LEU A 403 -24.82 12.04 -6.01
CA LEU A 403 -25.46 13.33 -6.28
C LEU A 403 -25.72 14.09 -4.98
N LEU A 404 -26.27 13.44 -3.94
CA LEU A 404 -26.56 14.08 -2.67
C LEU A 404 -25.29 14.54 -1.94
N ASN A 405 -24.22 13.74 -1.96
CA ASN A 405 -23.00 14.03 -1.21
C ASN A 405 -21.89 14.72 -2.01
N GLY A 406 -21.97 14.76 -3.34
CA GLY A 406 -20.84 15.13 -4.17
C GLY A 406 -20.48 16.62 -4.14
N ARG A 407 -21.32 17.48 -3.53
CA ARG A 407 -20.97 18.88 -3.23
C ARG A 407 -20.12 19.05 -1.97
N ALA A 408 -20.11 18.07 -1.06
CA ALA A 408 -19.53 18.18 0.27
C ALA A 408 -18.02 17.90 0.30
N LEU A 409 -17.21 18.67 -0.45
CA LEU A 409 -15.75 18.46 -0.56
C LEU A 409 -15.04 18.41 0.80
N GLN A 410 -15.48 19.22 1.77
CA GLN A 410 -14.88 19.28 3.10
C GLN A 410 -14.97 17.95 3.87
N GLN A 411 -15.83 17.01 3.45
CA GLN A 411 -15.81 15.63 3.97
C GLN A 411 -14.48 14.93 3.68
N LEU A 412 -13.78 15.26 2.59
CA LEU A 412 -12.43 14.74 2.32
C LEU A 412 -11.43 15.25 3.36
N ASN A 413 -11.53 16.51 3.80
CA ASN A 413 -10.64 17.02 4.84
C ASN A 413 -10.97 16.38 6.20
N ARG A 414 -12.26 16.20 6.52
CA ARG A 414 -12.75 15.62 7.78
C ARG A 414 -12.49 14.12 7.94
N SER A 415 -12.32 13.40 6.83
CA SER A 415 -11.96 11.97 6.81
C SER A 415 -10.46 11.72 6.89
N SER A 416 -9.65 12.76 7.08
CA SER A 416 -8.19 12.69 7.20
C SER A 416 -7.70 12.98 8.62
N LEU A 417 -6.40 12.78 8.88
CA LEU A 417 -5.76 13.14 10.15
C LEU A 417 -5.58 14.65 10.34
N HIS A 418 -5.85 15.46 9.32
CA HIS A 418 -5.62 16.90 9.34
C HIS A 418 -6.26 17.60 10.54
N TYR A 419 -7.53 17.32 10.84
CA TYR A 419 -8.23 17.98 11.96
C TYR A 419 -7.69 17.56 13.32
N PHE A 420 -7.29 16.28 13.47
CA PHE A 420 -6.62 15.83 14.70
C PHE A 420 -5.33 16.63 14.89
N TYR A 421 -4.53 16.73 13.84
CA TYR A 421 -3.27 17.46 13.83
C TYR A 421 -3.44 18.96 14.14
N ARG A 422 -4.31 19.64 13.39
CA ARG A 422 -4.69 21.04 13.58
C ARG A 422 -5.13 21.31 15.02
N SER A 423 -6.01 20.48 15.57
CA SER A 423 -6.53 20.68 16.93
C SER A 423 -5.45 20.63 18.00
N ARG A 424 -4.36 19.89 17.76
CA ARG A 424 -3.26 19.76 18.71
C ARG A 424 -2.31 20.95 18.60
N ILE A 425 -2.04 21.42 17.38
CA ILE A 425 -1.29 22.66 17.13
C ILE A 425 -2.03 23.86 17.75
N ALA A 426 -3.34 23.98 17.51
CA ALA A 426 -4.16 25.06 18.05
C ALA A 426 -4.01 25.18 19.57
N ARG A 427 -4.15 24.06 20.28
CA ARG A 427 -4.11 24.03 21.74
C ARG A 427 -2.71 24.21 22.32
N ALA A 428 -1.66 23.72 21.66
CA ALA A 428 -0.31 23.78 22.20
C ALA A 428 0.42 25.09 21.86
N TYR A 429 0.33 25.55 20.62
CA TYR A 429 1.14 26.67 20.11
C TYR A 429 0.33 27.94 19.87
N VAL A 430 -0.83 27.86 19.21
CA VAL A 430 -1.62 29.06 18.83
C VAL A 430 -2.37 29.66 20.02
N SER A 431 -2.74 28.82 20.99
CA SER A 431 -3.51 29.22 22.17
C SER A 431 -2.77 30.16 23.12
N VAL A 432 -1.45 30.35 22.95
CA VAL A 432 -0.61 31.20 23.81
C VAL A 432 -1.19 32.61 23.95
N GLY A 433 -1.84 33.15 22.92
CA GLY A 433 -2.50 34.47 22.99
C GLY A 433 -3.94 34.46 23.51
N ASN A 434 -4.43 33.39 24.15
CA ASN A 434 -5.79 33.30 24.70
C ASN A 434 -5.80 33.70 26.18
N VAL A 435 -5.79 35.02 26.42
CA VAL A 435 -5.60 35.66 27.73
C VAL A 435 -6.86 36.34 28.24
N ALA A 436 -7.01 36.44 29.57
CA ALA A 436 -8.15 37.09 30.21
C ALA A 436 -8.34 38.57 29.83
N SER A 437 -7.26 39.28 29.52
CA SER A 437 -7.28 40.70 29.14
C SER A 437 -8.03 40.99 27.84
N ASP A 438 -8.28 39.98 27.00
CA ASP A 438 -8.98 40.13 25.73
C ASP A 438 -10.52 40.09 25.87
N GLY A 439 -11.04 40.06 27.10
CA GLY A 439 -12.48 39.97 27.36
C GLY A 439 -13.06 38.58 27.04
N ALA A 440 -12.21 37.56 26.88
CA ALA A 440 -12.63 36.19 26.66
C ALA A 440 -13.39 35.67 27.90
N ALA A 441 -14.58 35.10 27.68
CA ALA A 441 -15.43 34.59 28.76
C ALA A 441 -14.81 33.40 29.53
N SER A 442 -13.86 32.68 28.92
CA SER A 442 -13.15 31.55 29.52
C SER A 442 -11.74 31.45 28.90
N PRO A 443 -10.81 32.33 29.31
CA PRO A 443 -9.47 32.39 28.74
C PRO A 443 -8.66 31.15 29.11
N ARG A 444 -7.67 30.81 28.28
CA ARG A 444 -6.73 29.72 28.60
C ARG A 444 -5.77 30.12 29.71
N PHE A 445 -5.25 31.35 29.60
CA PHE A 445 -4.28 31.90 30.53
C PHE A 445 -4.95 32.96 31.41
N PRO A 446 -4.83 32.85 32.75
CA PRO A 446 -5.41 33.82 33.68
C PRO A 446 -4.69 35.18 33.64
N ALA A 447 -3.43 35.20 33.21
CA ALA A 447 -2.60 36.39 33.02
C ALA A 447 -1.81 36.28 31.70
N SER A 448 -1.08 37.35 31.33
CA SER A 448 -0.20 37.31 30.15
C SER A 448 0.84 36.20 30.29
N PRO A 449 1.08 35.37 29.24
CA PRO A 449 2.12 34.33 29.27
C PRO A 449 3.53 34.88 29.46
N LEU A 450 3.74 36.19 29.33
CA LEU A 450 5.07 36.81 29.43
C LEU A 450 5.50 37.06 30.88
N VAL A 451 4.58 36.96 31.85
CA VAL A 451 4.89 37.11 33.28
C VAL A 451 5.57 35.86 33.84
N ASP A 452 6.21 36.02 35.01
CA ASP A 452 6.84 34.90 35.72
C ASP A 452 5.83 33.79 36.07
N ASN A 453 6.25 32.55 35.93
CA ASN A 453 5.45 31.38 36.23
C ASN A 453 5.39 31.13 37.74
N THR A 454 4.33 31.61 38.40
CA THR A 454 4.05 31.22 39.79
C THR A 454 3.22 29.96 39.86
N ARG A 455 3.25 29.26 40.99
CA ARG A 455 2.49 28.04 41.20
C ARG A 455 0.98 28.28 41.02
N GLU A 456 0.49 29.38 41.58
CA GLU A 456 -0.91 29.81 41.50
C GLU A 456 -1.35 29.98 40.05
N LEU A 457 -0.56 30.71 39.24
CA LEU A 457 -0.85 30.90 37.82
C LEU A 457 -0.85 29.57 37.06
N THR A 458 0.13 28.70 37.31
CA THR A 458 0.21 27.41 36.61
C THR A 458 -0.94 26.46 36.96
N GLU A 459 -1.49 26.53 38.17
CA GLU A 459 -2.64 25.73 38.61
C GLU A 459 -3.96 26.25 38.00
N GLU A 460 -4.07 27.57 37.76
CA GLU A 460 -5.22 28.22 37.11
C GLU A 460 -5.24 28.06 35.58
N VAL A 461 -4.08 27.88 34.93
CA VAL A 461 -4.02 27.68 33.47
C VAL A 461 -4.85 26.47 33.05
N THR A 462 -5.75 26.68 32.09
CA THR A 462 -6.61 25.60 31.62
C THR A 462 -5.83 24.54 30.85
N LYS A 463 -6.05 23.27 31.20
CA LYS A 463 -5.39 22.10 30.61
C LYS A 463 -5.44 22.11 29.07
N VAL A 464 -4.32 21.74 28.43
CA VAL A 464 -4.19 21.63 26.97
C VAL A 464 -5.16 20.61 26.35
N THR A 465 -5.70 19.69 27.14
CA THR A 465 -6.64 18.68 26.66
C THR A 465 -8.02 19.25 26.30
N ARG A 466 -8.38 20.43 26.83
CA ARG A 466 -9.61 21.14 26.47
C ARG A 466 -9.37 22.10 25.31
N LEU A 467 -10.29 22.15 24.36
CA LEU A 467 -10.35 23.20 23.34
C LEU A 467 -11.20 24.35 23.90
N LEU A 468 -10.70 25.58 23.79
CA LEU A 468 -11.39 26.77 24.26
C LEU A 468 -11.64 27.73 23.09
N ASP A 469 -12.69 28.53 23.21
CA ASP A 469 -12.90 29.66 22.32
C ASP A 469 -11.73 30.65 22.48
N GLY A 470 -11.25 31.21 21.36
CA GLY A 470 -10.07 32.08 21.33
C GLY A 470 -8.72 31.38 21.20
N ASP A 471 -8.65 30.05 21.30
CA ASP A 471 -7.40 29.30 21.05
C ASP A 471 -6.90 29.43 19.60
N ASP A 472 -7.84 29.48 18.66
CA ASP A 472 -7.58 29.49 17.22
C ASP A 472 -8.31 30.67 16.57
N PRO A 473 -7.68 31.86 16.49
CA PRO A 473 -8.32 33.03 15.90
C PRO A 473 -8.46 32.89 14.38
N ALA A 474 -9.41 33.65 13.81
CA ALA A 474 -9.50 33.81 12.36
C ALA A 474 -8.18 34.34 11.79
N MET A 475 -7.80 33.89 10.58
CA MET A 475 -6.52 34.28 9.97
C MET A 475 -6.41 35.80 9.77
N THR A 476 -7.52 36.46 9.45
CA THR A 476 -7.60 37.92 9.26
C THR A 476 -7.53 38.70 10.58
N SER A 477 -7.88 38.08 11.71
CA SER A 477 -7.77 38.69 13.05
C SER A 477 -6.37 38.55 13.65
N TYR A 478 -5.52 37.71 13.06
CA TYR A 478 -4.15 37.50 13.51
C TYR A 478 -3.21 38.58 12.96
N THR A 479 -3.14 39.74 13.62
CA THR A 479 -2.38 40.91 13.14
C THR A 479 -1.24 41.32 14.08
N PRO A 480 -0.20 40.48 14.28
CA PRO A 480 0.92 40.80 15.18
C PRO A 480 1.64 42.09 14.80
N HIS A 481 1.67 42.42 13.50
CA HIS A 481 2.30 43.63 12.95
C HIS A 481 1.68 44.93 13.46
N ARG A 482 0.43 44.90 13.94
CA ARG A 482 -0.22 46.08 14.52
C ARG A 482 0.25 46.42 15.93
N PHE A 483 1.00 45.52 16.58
CA PHE A 483 1.50 45.69 17.94
C PHE A 483 3.04 45.58 18.00
N GLY A 484 3.71 45.87 16.87
CA GLY A 484 5.17 45.84 16.74
C GLY A 484 5.78 44.47 16.41
N GLY A 485 4.97 43.41 16.31
CA GLY A 485 5.42 42.09 15.88
C GLY A 485 5.76 42.02 14.39
N PRO A 486 6.43 40.97 13.90
CA PRO A 486 6.72 40.82 12.47
C PRO A 486 5.45 40.51 11.66
N ILE A 487 5.44 40.90 10.38
CA ILE A 487 4.44 40.39 9.42
C ILE A 487 4.72 38.91 9.19
N HIS A 488 3.81 38.04 9.65
CA HIS A 488 3.97 36.60 9.59
C HIS A 488 3.46 36.02 8.27
N LEU A 489 4.36 35.38 7.53
CA LEU A 489 4.15 34.70 6.26
C LEU A 489 4.17 33.19 6.48
N VAL A 490 3.03 32.53 6.33
CA VAL A 490 2.90 31.08 6.46
C VAL A 490 3.00 30.45 5.08
N ASN A 491 3.99 29.58 4.87
CA ASN A 491 4.26 29.00 3.56
C ASN A 491 3.67 27.58 3.44
N CYS A 492 2.99 27.33 2.32
CA CYS A 492 2.37 26.06 1.95
C CYS A 492 2.73 25.69 0.50
N CYS A 493 2.42 24.47 0.09
CA CYS A 493 2.60 23.99 -1.27
C CYS A 493 1.24 23.72 -1.94
N ILE A 494 0.99 24.36 -3.09
CA ILE A 494 -0.09 23.97 -4.00
C ILE A 494 0.45 22.83 -4.87
N ASN A 495 -0.08 21.63 -4.73
CA ASN A 495 0.37 20.48 -5.53
C ASN A 495 -0.04 20.65 -7.00
N GLN A 496 0.90 20.37 -7.91
CA GLN A 496 0.73 20.52 -9.36
C GLN A 496 1.42 19.39 -10.12
N THR A 497 0.88 18.18 -10.06
CA THR A 497 1.39 17.04 -10.86
C THR A 497 0.95 17.08 -12.32
N VAL A 498 -0.04 17.92 -12.65
CA VAL A 498 -0.45 18.20 -14.03
C VAL A 498 -0.15 19.66 -14.32
N ASP A 499 0.71 19.89 -15.31
CA ASP A 499 1.05 21.22 -15.78
C ASP A 499 -0.20 21.93 -16.31
N ASP A 500 -0.40 23.17 -15.86
CA ASP A 500 -1.62 23.93 -16.12
C ASP A 500 -1.61 24.62 -17.51
N ARG A 501 -0.44 24.71 -18.16
CA ARG A 501 -0.26 25.28 -19.50
C ARG A 501 -0.41 24.22 -20.58
N THR A 502 0.16 23.04 -20.37
CA THR A 502 0.21 21.95 -21.37
C THR A 502 -0.80 20.83 -21.09
N GLY A 503 -1.31 20.71 -19.86
CA GLY A 503 -2.12 19.58 -19.41
C GLY A 503 -1.34 18.26 -19.31
N THR A 504 0.00 18.30 -19.43
CA THR A 504 0.87 17.13 -19.33
C THR A 504 1.32 16.88 -17.89
N TYR A 505 1.86 15.69 -17.62
CA TYR A 505 2.43 15.40 -16.31
C TYR A 505 3.65 16.29 -16.04
N ASN A 506 3.66 16.97 -14.89
CA ASN A 506 4.80 17.74 -14.40
C ASN A 506 5.75 16.76 -13.69
N ALA A 507 6.90 16.46 -14.29
CA ALA A 507 7.82 15.46 -13.76
C ALA A 507 8.66 15.99 -12.58
N ASP A 508 8.98 17.29 -12.57
CA ASP A 508 10.03 17.83 -11.71
C ASP A 508 9.45 18.56 -10.49
N ARG A 509 8.87 19.75 -10.73
CA ARG A 509 8.56 20.69 -9.66
C ARG A 509 7.35 20.26 -8.83
N LYS A 510 6.33 19.74 -9.52
CA LYS A 510 5.07 19.20 -8.99
C LYS A 510 4.36 20.05 -7.92
N GLY A 511 4.67 21.33 -7.84
CA GLY A 511 4.07 22.23 -6.86
C GLY A 511 4.44 23.69 -7.07
N VAL A 512 3.66 24.57 -6.45
CA VAL A 512 3.81 26.02 -6.47
C VAL A 512 3.76 26.55 -5.04
N SER A 513 4.62 27.52 -4.71
CA SER A 513 4.57 28.20 -3.40
C SER A 513 3.24 28.92 -3.21
N LEU A 514 2.65 28.73 -2.04
CA LEU A 514 1.52 29.50 -1.53
C LEU A 514 1.98 30.16 -0.23
N THR A 515 1.83 31.48 -0.12
CA THR A 515 2.12 32.22 1.11
C THR A 515 0.84 32.86 1.60
N VAL A 516 0.49 32.63 2.86
CA VAL A 516 -0.72 33.15 3.50
C VAL A 516 -0.33 34.01 4.70
N SER A 517 -0.92 35.19 4.78
CA SER A 517 -0.74 36.13 5.90
C SER A 517 -2.07 36.83 6.21
N ALA A 518 -2.09 37.65 7.26
CA ALA A 518 -3.24 38.50 7.55
C ALA A 518 -3.53 39.53 6.44
N LEU A 519 -2.53 39.82 5.59
CA LEU A 519 -2.61 40.74 4.47
C LEU A 519 -3.08 40.06 3.17
N GLY A 520 -3.41 38.76 3.21
CA GLY A 520 -3.95 38.02 2.07
C GLY A 520 -3.07 36.87 1.60
N VAL A 521 -3.26 36.50 0.33
CA VAL A 521 -2.73 35.29 -0.29
C VAL A 521 -1.82 35.62 -1.47
N GLU A 522 -0.66 34.98 -1.51
CA GLU A 522 0.32 35.07 -2.60
C GLU A 522 0.58 33.69 -3.23
N THR A 523 0.85 33.65 -4.53
CA THR A 523 1.11 32.39 -5.25
C THR A 523 2.31 32.51 -6.19
N GLY A 524 3.24 31.56 -6.10
CA GLY A 524 4.47 31.56 -6.90
C GLY A 524 5.23 32.86 -6.73
N THR A 525 5.56 33.51 -7.84
CA THR A 525 6.26 34.81 -7.89
C THR A 525 5.34 36.03 -7.80
N ARG A 526 4.01 35.84 -7.73
CA ARG A 526 3.04 36.94 -7.67
C ARG A 526 2.88 37.40 -6.22
N GLY A 527 2.79 38.72 -6.05
CA GLY A 527 2.46 39.35 -4.77
C GLY A 527 1.01 39.11 -4.34
N PRO A 528 0.56 39.76 -3.25
CA PRO A 528 -0.76 39.54 -2.67
C PRO A 528 -1.87 39.80 -3.69
N VAL A 529 -2.83 38.87 -3.77
CA VAL A 529 -4.00 39.02 -4.64
C VAL A 529 -5.02 39.92 -3.94
N ALA A 530 -5.35 41.06 -4.56
CA ALA A 530 -6.31 42.02 -4.00
C ALA A 530 -7.66 41.36 -3.67
N GLY A 531 -8.17 41.61 -2.46
CA GLY A 531 -9.46 41.07 -2.00
C GLY A 531 -9.40 39.60 -1.56
N SER A 532 -8.23 38.97 -1.55
CA SER A 532 -8.06 37.61 -1.03
C SER A 532 -8.20 37.53 0.49
N GLU A 533 -8.08 38.64 1.21
CA GLU A 533 -8.24 38.73 2.67
C GLU A 533 -9.66 38.35 3.08
N ALA A 534 -10.67 38.80 2.31
CA ALA A 534 -12.07 38.43 2.54
C ALA A 534 -12.31 36.93 2.37
N LEU A 535 -11.51 36.24 1.53
CA LEU A 535 -11.61 34.79 1.35
C LEU A 535 -10.98 34.01 2.52
N LEU A 536 -10.16 34.66 3.34
CA LEU A 536 -9.53 34.09 4.54
C LEU A 536 -10.39 34.26 5.79
N GLU A 537 -11.47 35.06 5.77
CA GLU A 537 -12.31 35.37 6.94
C GLU A 537 -12.88 34.11 7.63
N HIS A 538 -13.13 33.05 6.86
CA HIS A 538 -13.64 31.78 7.38
C HIS A 538 -12.56 30.72 7.64
N THR A 539 -11.29 31.09 7.53
CA THR A 539 -10.14 30.24 7.84
C THR A 539 -9.48 30.71 9.13
N THR A 540 -8.71 29.84 9.77
CA THR A 540 -8.06 30.16 11.05
C THR A 540 -6.56 30.02 10.97
N LEU A 541 -5.85 30.62 11.92
CA LEU A 541 -4.40 30.52 11.98
C LEU A 541 -3.94 29.07 12.10
N ALA A 542 -4.49 28.28 13.03
CA ALA A 542 -4.07 26.89 13.22
C ALA A 542 -4.35 26.02 11.99
N GLU A 543 -5.36 26.35 11.17
CA GLU A 543 -5.58 25.69 9.88
C GLU A 543 -4.37 25.86 8.97
N TRP A 544 -3.93 27.09 8.74
CA TRP A 544 -2.81 27.39 7.85
C TRP A 544 -1.49 26.84 8.38
N ILE A 545 -1.28 26.89 9.69
CA ILE A 545 -0.10 26.26 10.32
C ILE A 545 -0.14 24.73 10.16
N ALA A 546 -1.30 24.09 10.29
CA ALA A 546 -1.44 22.66 10.08
C ALA A 546 -1.27 22.26 8.61
N ILE A 547 -1.77 23.06 7.66
CA ILE A 547 -1.54 22.86 6.22
C ILE A 547 -0.05 23.01 5.91
N SER A 548 0.60 24.05 6.44
CA SER A 548 2.05 24.27 6.31
C SER A 548 2.88 23.12 6.87
N GLY A 549 2.36 22.38 7.87
CA GLY A 549 3.01 21.19 8.45
C GLY A 549 2.49 19.84 7.94
N ALA A 550 1.71 19.80 6.85
CA ALA A 550 1.09 18.58 6.33
C ALA A 550 2.08 17.73 5.50
N ALA A 551 3.16 17.25 6.15
CA ALA A 551 4.30 16.63 5.47
C ALA A 551 3.97 15.27 4.82
N VAL A 552 2.99 14.55 5.36
CA VAL A 552 2.56 13.22 4.88
C VAL A 552 1.18 13.32 4.22
N GLY A 553 1.10 13.00 2.93
CA GLY A 553 -0.15 13.06 2.19
C GLY A 553 -0.07 12.37 0.83
N SER A 554 -1.17 12.42 0.10
CA SER A 554 -1.27 11.90 -1.26
C SER A 554 -0.62 12.83 -2.29
N GLY A 555 -0.59 14.14 -2.01
CA GLY A 555 0.30 15.11 -2.64
C GLY A 555 1.46 15.44 -1.71
N MET A 556 2.68 15.28 -2.22
CA MET A 556 3.93 15.59 -1.52
C MET A 556 4.88 16.46 -2.38
N GLY A 557 4.34 17.38 -3.19
CA GLY A 557 5.12 18.20 -4.12
C GLY A 557 5.95 17.34 -5.08
N SER A 558 7.26 17.63 -5.18
CA SER A 558 8.22 16.89 -6.03
C SER A 558 8.28 15.38 -5.72
N LEU A 559 7.99 14.97 -4.49
CA LEU A 559 8.02 13.58 -4.04
C LEU A 559 6.76 12.78 -4.40
N THR A 560 5.75 13.45 -4.97
CA THR A 560 4.46 12.83 -5.29
C THR A 560 4.60 11.68 -6.28
N ARG A 561 4.06 10.52 -5.89
CA ARG A 561 3.97 9.30 -6.70
C ARG A 561 2.54 8.71 -6.62
N PRO A 562 1.92 8.27 -7.73
CA PRO A 562 0.52 7.83 -7.73
C PRO A 562 0.20 6.67 -6.79
N GLY A 563 1.08 5.67 -6.69
CA GLY A 563 0.84 4.50 -5.85
C GLY A 563 0.97 4.80 -4.36
N THR A 564 1.95 5.62 -3.96
CA THR A 564 2.03 6.07 -2.55
C THR A 564 0.82 6.95 -2.22
N ALA A 565 0.36 7.76 -3.17
CA ALA A 565 -0.85 8.56 -3.01
C ALA A 565 -2.10 7.70 -2.80
N ALA A 566 -2.25 6.62 -3.58
CA ALA A 566 -3.34 5.67 -3.40
C ALA A 566 -3.30 5.00 -2.03
N MET A 567 -2.13 4.59 -1.53
CA MET A 567 -2.01 4.00 -0.19
C MET A 567 -2.34 4.99 0.92
N SER A 568 -1.79 6.21 0.87
CA SER A 568 -2.11 7.26 1.83
C SER A 568 -3.59 7.63 1.80
N PHE A 569 -4.20 7.65 0.61
CA PHE A 569 -5.62 7.90 0.44
C PHE A 569 -6.47 6.77 1.04
N LEU A 570 -6.27 5.51 0.60
CA LEU A 570 -7.06 4.35 1.02
C LEU A 570 -6.91 4.05 2.53
N SER A 571 -5.73 4.26 3.10
CA SER A 571 -5.52 4.11 4.55
C SER A 571 -6.15 5.23 5.38
N GLY A 572 -6.45 6.38 4.78
CA GLY A 572 -6.84 7.61 5.48
C GLY A 572 -5.68 8.30 6.22
N LEU A 573 -4.45 7.74 6.17
CA LEU A 573 -3.24 8.31 6.80
C LEU A 573 -2.68 9.44 5.92
N ARG A 574 -3.35 10.59 5.98
CA ARG A 574 -3.00 11.78 5.20
C ARG A 574 -3.32 13.07 5.96
N LEU A 575 -2.49 14.09 5.73
CA LEU A 575 -2.63 15.43 6.33
C LEU A 575 -2.94 16.53 5.31
N GLY A 576 -2.82 16.24 4.01
CA GLY A 576 -3.09 17.23 2.95
C GLY A 576 -4.54 17.69 2.93
N TYR A 577 -4.77 18.87 2.35
CA TYR A 577 -6.01 19.63 2.54
C TYR A 577 -6.56 20.16 1.22
N TRP A 578 -7.84 19.94 0.97
CA TRP A 578 -8.57 20.51 -0.16
C TRP A 578 -9.10 21.90 0.18
N GLN A 579 -8.63 22.91 -0.54
CA GLN A 579 -9.01 24.31 -0.35
C GLN A 579 -9.64 24.88 -1.63
N ALA A 580 -10.67 25.72 -1.49
CA ALA A 580 -11.18 26.47 -2.63
C ALA A 580 -10.10 27.45 -3.12
N ASN A 581 -10.00 27.64 -4.43
CA ASN A 581 -9.03 28.58 -5.00
C ASN A 581 -9.21 30.00 -4.41
N LEU A 582 -8.19 30.49 -3.72
CA LEU A 582 -8.20 31.76 -2.99
C LEU A 582 -7.82 32.97 -3.87
N THR A 583 -7.63 32.78 -5.18
CA THR A 583 -7.31 33.87 -6.13
C THR A 583 -8.47 34.26 -7.04
N VAL A 584 -9.47 33.39 -7.23
CA VAL A 584 -10.57 33.60 -8.19
C VAL A 584 -11.91 33.88 -7.48
N GLY A 585 -11.91 33.89 -6.14
CA GLY A 585 -13.11 34.06 -5.32
C GLY A 585 -13.96 32.80 -5.15
N TYR A 586 -14.94 32.85 -4.24
CA TYR A 586 -15.86 31.74 -4.00
C TYR A 586 -16.77 31.50 -5.22
N VAL A 587 -16.65 30.35 -5.88
CA VAL A 587 -17.55 29.94 -6.95
C VAL A 587 -18.85 29.40 -6.34
N ARG A 588 -19.93 30.19 -6.39
CA ARG A 588 -21.26 29.80 -5.89
C ARG A 588 -21.78 28.58 -6.67
N GLY A 589 -22.23 27.56 -5.95
CA GLY A 589 -22.82 26.34 -6.53
C GLY A 589 -21.79 25.33 -7.05
N ARG A 590 -21.08 24.65 -6.13
CA ARG A 590 -20.17 23.55 -6.49
C ARG A 590 -20.88 22.49 -7.33
N ALA A 591 -20.15 21.93 -8.29
CA ALA A 591 -20.64 20.85 -9.12
C ALA A 591 -21.07 19.65 -8.26
N TRP A 592 -22.13 18.96 -8.67
CA TRP A 592 -22.67 17.80 -7.98
C TRP A 592 -21.67 16.64 -7.83
N PHE A 593 -20.55 16.66 -8.56
CA PHE A 593 -19.50 15.63 -8.53
C PHE A 593 -18.14 16.14 -8.01
N ALA A 594 -18.10 17.34 -7.42
CA ALA A 594 -16.83 17.97 -7.01
C ALA A 594 -16.01 17.09 -6.04
N LYS A 595 -16.66 16.52 -5.02
CA LYS A 595 -16.04 15.62 -4.03
C LYS A 595 -15.40 14.40 -4.69
N TYR A 596 -16.15 13.68 -5.52
CA TYR A 596 -15.66 12.45 -6.13
C TYR A 596 -14.58 12.69 -7.19
N ARG A 597 -14.67 13.81 -7.91
CA ARG A 597 -13.58 14.24 -8.79
C ARG A 597 -12.30 14.55 -8.01
N ALA A 598 -12.40 15.26 -6.89
CA ALA A 598 -11.27 15.53 -6.01
C ALA A 598 -10.73 14.24 -5.36
N MET A 599 -11.60 13.32 -4.98
CA MET A 599 -11.24 12.02 -4.44
C MET A 599 -10.41 11.17 -5.42
N LEU A 600 -10.88 11.05 -6.67
CA LEU A 600 -10.13 10.36 -7.73
C LEU A 600 -8.83 11.09 -8.08
N ALA A 601 -8.87 12.43 -8.11
CA ALA A 601 -7.67 13.24 -8.30
C ALA A 601 -6.64 13.00 -7.19
N GLU A 602 -7.08 12.91 -5.94
CA GLU A 602 -6.23 12.65 -4.78
C GLU A 602 -5.65 11.22 -4.81
N MET A 603 -6.50 10.21 -5.01
CA MET A 603 -6.12 8.80 -5.03
C MET A 603 -5.09 8.49 -6.13
N PHE A 604 -5.17 9.17 -7.28
CA PHE A 604 -4.25 8.97 -8.41
C PHE A 604 -3.21 10.09 -8.58
N ALA A 605 -3.03 10.94 -7.57
CA ALA A 605 -2.07 12.05 -7.57
C ALA A 605 -2.15 12.96 -8.81
N ARG A 606 -3.37 13.36 -9.20
CA ARG A 606 -3.64 14.26 -10.34
C ARG A 606 -4.07 15.63 -9.84
N PHE A 607 -3.11 16.52 -9.64
CA PHE A 607 -3.33 17.86 -9.12
C PHE A 607 -3.03 18.90 -10.22
N PRO A 608 -4.05 19.62 -10.73
CA PRO A 608 -3.86 20.61 -11.81
C PRO A 608 -3.22 21.94 -11.40
N GLY A 609 -2.96 22.17 -10.10
CA GLY A 609 -2.36 23.40 -9.59
C GLY A 609 -3.24 24.64 -9.72
N LEU A 610 -2.63 25.77 -10.07
CA LEU A 610 -3.19 27.13 -9.94
C LEU A 610 -4.51 27.35 -10.69
N ARG A 611 -4.68 26.75 -11.87
CA ARG A 611 -5.91 26.90 -12.69
C ARG A 611 -7.10 26.09 -12.18
N SER A 612 -6.90 25.21 -11.21
CA SER A 612 -7.98 24.45 -10.61
C SER A 612 -8.88 25.34 -9.75
N ARG A 613 -10.19 25.03 -9.73
CA ARG A 613 -11.15 25.65 -8.80
C ARG A 613 -10.91 25.24 -7.33
N ASP A 614 -10.33 24.07 -7.15
CA ASP A 614 -10.01 23.48 -5.85
C ASP A 614 -8.53 23.08 -5.86
N TRP A 615 -7.77 23.57 -4.88
CA TRP A 615 -6.37 23.25 -4.70
C TRP A 615 -6.20 22.13 -3.68
N TYR A 616 -5.23 21.25 -3.95
CA TYR A 616 -4.74 20.32 -2.95
C TYR A 616 -3.46 20.89 -2.33
N LEU A 617 -3.55 21.23 -1.05
CA LEU A 617 -2.49 21.89 -0.29
C LEU A 617 -1.77 20.90 0.61
N SER A 618 -0.47 21.13 0.78
CA SER A 618 0.41 20.33 1.62
C SER A 618 1.52 21.19 2.22
N ASP A 619 2.44 20.55 2.95
CA ASP A 619 3.56 21.20 3.63
C ASP A 619 4.37 22.11 2.71
N GLY A 620 4.67 23.32 3.18
CA GLY A 620 5.45 24.31 2.43
C GLY A 620 6.84 23.81 2.04
N GLY A 621 7.43 22.92 2.84
CA GLY A 621 8.74 22.32 2.62
C GLY A 621 8.83 21.41 1.42
N GLN A 622 7.69 20.94 0.90
CA GLN A 622 7.65 20.21 -0.36
C GLN A 622 7.90 21.11 -1.58
N PHE A 623 7.81 22.44 -1.39
CA PHE A 623 8.27 23.43 -2.33
C PHE A 623 9.53 24.12 -1.83
N ASP A 624 9.52 24.82 -0.70
CA ASP A 624 10.70 25.47 -0.11
C ASP A 624 10.68 25.26 1.40
N ASN A 625 11.57 24.40 1.90
CA ASN A 625 11.64 24.10 3.33
C ASN A 625 12.29 25.23 4.12
N THR A 626 13.05 26.11 3.47
CA THR A 626 13.78 27.20 4.15
C THR A 626 12.86 28.33 4.60
N GLY A 627 11.76 28.59 3.87
CA GLY A 627 10.91 29.76 4.08
C GLY A 627 11.49 31.05 3.49
N VAL A 628 12.70 31.03 2.93
CA VAL A 628 13.35 32.21 2.35
C VAL A 628 12.70 32.61 1.03
N TYR A 629 12.12 31.67 0.28
CA TYR A 629 11.54 31.93 -1.04
C TYR A 629 10.48 33.05 -1.01
N ALA A 630 9.66 33.13 0.04
CA ALA A 630 8.67 34.19 0.20
C ALA A 630 9.30 35.56 0.54
N LEU A 631 10.44 35.57 1.22
CA LEU A 631 11.18 36.79 1.56
C LEU A 631 11.90 37.39 0.35
N LEU A 632 12.34 36.56 -0.61
CA LEU A 632 12.97 37.04 -1.84
C LEU A 632 12.08 38.00 -2.66
N LYS A 633 10.75 37.84 -2.59
CA LYS A 633 9.77 38.75 -3.22
C LYS A 633 9.91 40.19 -2.75
N ARG A 634 10.34 40.37 -1.50
CA ARG A 634 10.42 41.66 -0.81
C ARG A 634 11.79 42.33 -0.94
N ARG A 635 12.75 41.66 -1.58
CA ARG A 635 14.11 42.18 -1.83
C ARG A 635 14.80 42.72 -0.58
N LEU A 636 14.71 41.95 0.51
CA LEU A 636 15.22 42.36 1.81
C LEU A 636 16.74 42.51 1.81
N SER A 637 17.24 43.46 2.60
CA SER A 637 18.68 43.72 2.73
C SER A 637 19.38 42.64 3.55
N LEU A 638 18.68 42.04 4.52
CA LEU A 638 19.17 40.90 5.30
C LEU A 638 18.05 39.90 5.57
N ILE A 639 18.35 38.63 5.35
CA ILE A 639 17.51 37.49 5.72
C ILE A 639 18.32 36.60 6.67
N VAL A 640 17.78 36.34 7.85
CA VAL A 640 18.32 35.35 8.79
C VAL A 640 17.51 34.07 8.66
N LEU A 641 18.15 32.96 8.34
CA LEU A 641 17.53 31.64 8.16
C LEU A 641 17.98 30.70 9.28
N ALA A 642 17.04 30.11 10.02
CA ALA A 642 17.30 28.92 10.80
C ALA A 642 17.07 27.67 9.93
N ASP A 643 18.13 26.96 9.52
CA ASP A 643 18.05 25.75 8.68
C ASP A 643 17.94 24.48 9.53
N CYS A 644 16.70 24.15 9.89
CA CYS A 644 16.29 23.04 10.73
C CYS A 644 15.72 21.85 9.93
N GLY A 645 16.04 21.74 8.64
CA GLY A 645 15.88 20.49 7.90
C GLY A 645 16.79 19.40 8.50
N ALA A 646 16.34 18.14 8.54
CA ALA A 646 17.20 17.04 8.97
C ALA A 646 18.22 16.73 7.89
N ASP A 647 19.49 16.93 8.21
CA ASP A 647 20.59 16.82 7.27
C ASP A 647 21.80 16.15 7.93
N PRO A 648 21.72 14.83 8.20
CA PRO A 648 22.76 14.11 8.93
C PRO A 648 24.12 14.09 8.21
N ASP A 649 24.08 14.22 6.88
CA ASP A 649 25.26 14.24 6.02
C ASP A 649 25.71 15.66 5.63
N PHE A 650 25.06 16.71 6.16
CA PHE A 650 25.37 18.12 5.85
C PHE A 650 25.44 18.41 4.34
N ARG A 651 24.47 17.90 3.56
CA ARG A 651 24.39 18.11 2.12
C ARG A 651 23.74 19.43 1.72
N PHE A 652 23.08 20.12 2.67
CA PHE A 652 22.41 21.40 2.45
C PHE A 652 21.38 21.39 1.32
N ALA A 653 20.69 20.26 1.13
CA ALA A 653 19.77 20.05 0.00
C ALA A 653 18.64 21.09 -0.05
N ASP A 654 18.13 21.54 1.10
CA ASP A 654 17.09 22.57 1.17
C ASP A 654 17.61 23.94 0.69
N VAL A 655 18.82 24.30 1.11
CA VAL A 655 19.50 25.54 0.70
C VAL A 655 19.89 25.50 -0.78
N GLU A 656 20.42 24.38 -1.27
CA GLU A 656 20.73 24.19 -2.70
C GLU A 656 19.47 24.35 -3.56
N ASN A 657 18.36 23.78 -3.11
CA ASN A 657 17.07 23.88 -3.79
C ASN A 657 16.55 25.32 -3.81
N LEU A 658 16.70 26.06 -2.70
CA LEU A 658 16.43 27.48 -2.63
C LEU A 658 17.28 28.28 -3.63
N VAL A 659 18.60 28.08 -3.66
CA VAL A 659 19.53 28.77 -4.59
C VAL A 659 19.11 28.55 -6.04
N ARG A 660 18.75 27.32 -6.41
CA ARG A 660 18.25 27.00 -7.75
C ARG A 660 16.94 27.73 -8.06
N LYS A 661 15.98 27.73 -7.14
CA LYS A 661 14.68 28.38 -7.32
C LYS A 661 14.76 29.90 -7.35
N ALA A 662 15.63 30.50 -6.52
CA ALA A 662 15.88 31.94 -6.52
C ALA A 662 16.32 32.42 -7.92
N ARG A 663 17.23 31.67 -8.56
CA ARG A 663 17.70 31.96 -9.92
C ARG A 663 16.61 31.78 -10.98
N ILE A 664 15.87 30.68 -10.92
CA ILE A 664 14.87 30.35 -11.95
C ILE A 664 13.67 31.30 -11.89
N ASP A 665 13.20 31.65 -10.69
CA ASP A 665 11.93 32.34 -10.51
C ASP A 665 12.05 33.85 -10.31
N TYR A 666 13.09 34.29 -9.60
CA TYR A 666 13.29 35.70 -9.23
C TYR A 666 14.46 36.35 -9.95
N ASP A 667 15.19 35.59 -10.77
CA ASP A 667 16.48 36.01 -11.34
C ASP A 667 17.44 36.54 -10.25
N ALA A 668 17.37 35.93 -9.06
CA ALA A 668 18.17 36.30 -7.90
C ALA A 668 19.31 35.30 -7.71
N THR A 669 20.53 35.80 -7.54
CA THR A 669 21.71 34.95 -7.33
C THR A 669 22.11 34.96 -5.87
N ILE A 670 22.18 33.78 -5.26
CA ILE A 670 22.70 33.59 -3.91
C ILE A 670 24.09 32.96 -4.02
N ALA A 671 25.10 33.61 -3.44
CA ALA A 671 26.48 33.13 -3.47
C ALA A 671 27.12 33.19 -2.08
N PHE A 672 27.62 32.06 -1.59
CA PHE A 672 28.27 31.94 -0.28
C PHE A 672 29.66 32.58 -0.29
N VAL A 673 29.97 33.29 0.78
CA VAL A 673 31.29 33.91 0.97
C VAL A 673 32.31 32.89 1.46
N ASP A 674 33.58 33.14 1.16
CA ASP A 674 34.68 32.35 1.67
C ASP A 674 34.91 32.67 3.16
N PRO A 675 34.72 31.71 4.09
CA PRO A 675 34.88 31.94 5.52
C PRO A 675 36.33 32.32 5.90
N ASP A 676 37.34 31.82 5.20
CA ASP A 676 38.76 32.10 5.52
C ASP A 676 39.10 33.58 5.25
N GLN A 677 38.46 34.16 4.22
CA GLN A 677 38.61 35.56 3.84
C GLN A 677 37.69 36.50 4.64
N LEU A 678 36.79 35.96 5.46
CA LEU A 678 35.90 36.73 6.34
C LEU A 678 36.63 37.18 7.62
N ALA A 679 37.72 36.49 8.00
CA ALA A 679 38.45 36.72 9.24
C ALA A 679 38.85 38.19 9.51
N PRO A 680 39.36 38.97 8.53
CA PRO A 680 39.71 40.37 8.75
C PRO A 680 38.50 41.27 9.09
N ALA A 681 37.30 40.91 8.62
CA ALA A 681 36.09 41.72 8.75
C ALA A 681 35.25 41.32 9.98
N ALA A 682 35.12 40.01 10.25
CA ALA A 682 34.32 39.48 11.36
C ALA A 682 35.11 39.31 12.67
N GLY A 683 36.44 39.43 12.64
CA GLY A 683 37.29 39.35 13.83
C GLY A 683 37.09 38.02 14.59
N PRO A 684 36.86 38.04 15.92
CA PRO A 684 36.65 36.83 16.72
C PRO A 684 35.48 35.96 16.27
N LEU A 685 34.46 36.54 15.62
CA LEU A 685 33.28 35.81 15.15
C LEU A 685 33.58 34.96 13.91
N ALA A 686 34.71 35.18 13.23
CA ALA A 686 35.06 34.46 12.01
C ALA A 686 35.09 32.94 12.18
N ALA A 687 35.51 32.45 13.36
CA ALA A 687 35.54 31.02 13.69
C ALA A 687 34.14 30.37 13.70
N LEU A 688 33.08 31.17 13.84
CA LEU A 688 31.70 30.69 13.83
C LEU A 688 31.14 30.53 12.42
N PHE A 689 31.82 31.10 11.41
CA PHE A 689 31.40 31.04 10.02
C PHE A 689 32.05 29.85 9.29
N GLY A 690 31.22 29.08 8.61
CA GLY A 690 31.63 28.05 7.67
C GLY A 690 31.01 28.25 6.30
N SER A 691 31.20 27.26 5.45
CA SER A 691 30.60 27.15 4.13
C SER A 691 29.92 25.80 3.97
N PRO A 692 29.06 25.62 2.94
CA PRO A 692 28.49 24.32 2.63
C PRO A 692 29.54 23.21 2.39
N ASN A 693 30.79 23.58 2.08
CA ASN A 693 31.89 22.64 1.84
C ASN A 693 32.73 22.34 3.10
N THR A 694 32.64 23.16 4.13
CA THR A 694 33.47 23.03 5.36
C THR A 694 32.67 22.62 6.59
N LEU A 695 31.34 22.78 6.55
CA LEU A 695 30.45 22.32 7.61
C LEU A 695 30.22 20.81 7.47
N GLU A 696 30.56 20.07 8.52
CA GLU A 696 30.44 18.61 8.57
C GLU A 696 29.70 18.16 9.85
N ALA A 697 29.33 16.88 9.89
CA ALA A 697 28.62 16.28 11.01
C ALA A 697 29.42 16.22 12.32
N ALA A 698 30.75 16.26 12.24
CA ALA A 698 31.61 16.28 13.43
C ALA A 698 31.39 17.56 14.26
N PRO A 699 31.56 17.51 15.60
CA PRO A 699 31.47 18.70 16.45
C PRO A 699 32.44 19.80 16.01
N GLY A 700 32.05 21.06 16.19
CA GLY A 700 32.88 22.23 15.94
C GLY A 700 32.07 23.53 16.01
N ASP A 701 32.79 24.64 16.15
CA ASP A 701 32.17 25.92 16.49
C ASP A 701 31.54 26.65 15.30
N ALA A 702 31.98 26.34 14.07
CA ALA A 702 31.36 26.89 12.86
C ALA A 702 29.93 26.36 12.69
N HIS A 703 28.95 27.25 12.70
CA HIS A 703 27.52 26.94 12.56
C HIS A 703 26.74 28.02 11.77
N LEU A 704 27.40 29.13 11.45
CA LEU A 704 26.86 30.21 10.64
C LEU A 704 27.37 30.09 9.20
N MET A 705 26.56 30.47 8.22
CA MET A 705 27.01 30.70 6.85
C MET A 705 26.52 32.07 6.37
N LEU A 706 27.36 32.75 5.61
CA LEU A 706 27.03 34.06 5.05
C LEU A 706 27.02 33.99 3.52
N ALA A 707 26.02 34.59 2.90
CA ALA A 707 25.90 34.66 1.45
C ALA A 707 25.41 36.04 1.00
N ARG A 708 25.86 36.47 -0.17
CA ARG A 708 25.31 37.65 -0.85
C ARG A 708 24.13 37.25 -1.73
N ILE A 709 23.11 38.09 -1.76
CA ILE A 709 21.96 37.99 -2.65
C ILE A 709 22.03 39.18 -3.62
N THR A 710 22.12 38.91 -4.91
CA THR A 710 21.92 39.93 -5.95
C THR A 710 20.52 39.74 -6.51
N TYR A 711 19.65 40.74 -6.35
CA TYR A 711 18.31 40.72 -6.94
C TYR A 711 18.32 41.23 -8.38
N VAL A 712 17.22 40.98 -9.11
CA VAL A 712 17.07 41.30 -10.55
C VAL A 712 17.28 42.78 -10.89
N ASP A 713 16.96 43.69 -9.97
CA ASP A 713 17.14 45.14 -10.15
C ASP A 713 18.54 45.63 -9.73
N GLY A 714 19.44 44.71 -9.38
CA GLY A 714 20.77 45.01 -8.88
C GLY A 714 20.81 45.38 -7.39
N THR A 715 19.66 45.40 -6.70
CA THR A 715 19.65 45.63 -5.25
C THR A 715 20.41 44.53 -4.52
N ARG A 716 21.07 44.92 -3.44
CA ARG A 716 21.93 44.05 -2.64
C ARG A 716 21.16 43.53 -1.43
N GLY A 717 21.18 42.22 -1.25
CA GLY A 717 20.74 41.54 -0.05
C GLY A 717 21.84 40.65 0.52
N THR A 718 21.59 40.15 1.72
CA THR A 718 22.46 39.22 2.44
C THR A 718 21.62 38.11 3.06
N LEU A 719 22.15 36.88 3.07
CA LEU A 719 21.57 35.72 3.74
C LEU A 719 22.54 35.25 4.82
N LEU A 720 22.08 35.25 6.07
CA LEU A 720 22.76 34.64 7.21
C LEU A 720 22.04 33.35 7.56
N VAL A 721 22.72 32.21 7.49
CA VAL A 721 22.15 30.89 7.80
C VAL A 721 22.69 30.41 9.15
N VAL A 722 21.80 29.98 10.04
CA VAL A 722 22.11 29.31 11.30
C VAL A 722 21.81 27.82 11.12
N LYS A 723 22.83 26.97 11.14
CA LYS A 723 22.70 25.51 10.98
C LYS A 723 22.86 24.80 12.33
N PRO A 724 21.91 23.95 12.77
CA PRO A 724 22.08 23.13 13.97
C PRO A 724 23.32 22.23 13.83
N ARG A 725 24.29 22.43 14.72
CA ARG A 725 25.52 21.64 14.83
C ARG A 725 25.96 21.64 16.30
N LEU A 726 26.69 20.62 16.72
CA LEU A 726 27.25 20.56 18.07
C LEU A 726 28.51 21.44 18.16
N PRO A 727 28.52 22.53 18.94
CA PRO A 727 29.75 23.25 19.26
C PRO A 727 30.71 22.37 20.08
N THR A 728 31.98 22.79 20.16
CA THR A 728 32.98 22.08 20.97
C THR A 728 32.73 22.22 22.47
N ASP A 729 32.23 23.39 22.89
CA ASP A 729 31.83 23.68 24.26
C ASP A 729 30.31 23.60 24.39
N LEU A 730 29.84 22.63 25.20
CA LEU A 730 28.43 22.31 25.36
C LEU A 730 28.06 22.29 26.86
N PRO A 731 26.88 22.82 27.24
CA PRO A 731 26.32 22.57 28.56
C PRO A 731 26.20 21.08 28.87
N LEU A 732 26.36 20.71 30.14
CA LEU A 732 26.44 19.31 30.60
C LEU A 732 25.25 18.46 30.16
N ASP A 733 24.04 19.02 30.21
CA ASP A 733 22.80 18.34 29.82
C ASP A 733 22.71 18.09 28.31
N VAL A 734 23.10 19.08 27.49
CA VAL A 734 23.15 18.94 26.03
C VAL A 734 24.25 17.96 25.62
N ALA A 735 25.43 18.03 26.25
CA ALA A 735 26.54 17.10 26.02
C ALA A 735 26.16 15.66 26.42
N GLY A 736 25.48 15.50 27.56
CA GLY A 736 24.97 14.21 28.02
C GLY A 736 23.95 13.61 27.04
N TYR A 737 23.02 14.42 26.53
CA TYR A 737 22.07 13.96 25.52
C TYR A 737 22.76 13.58 24.20
N ALA A 738 23.67 14.42 23.70
CA ALA A 738 24.46 14.15 22.49
C ALA A 738 25.29 12.86 22.60
N GLY A 739 25.86 12.59 23.77
CA GLY A 739 26.57 11.33 24.04
C GLY A 739 25.66 10.09 24.04
N SER A 740 24.37 10.26 24.40
CA SER A 740 23.38 9.17 24.41
C SER A 740 22.74 8.89 23.05
N ASP A 741 22.64 9.90 22.17
CA ASP A 741 22.06 9.77 20.83
C ASP A 741 22.96 10.39 19.76
N SER A 742 23.69 9.53 19.06
CA SER A 742 24.61 9.90 17.97
C SER A 742 23.98 10.62 16.77
N SER A 743 22.64 10.62 16.65
CA SER A 743 21.94 11.32 15.57
C SER A 743 21.60 12.76 15.91
N PHE A 744 21.72 13.18 17.18
CA PHE A 744 21.59 14.59 17.58
C PHE A 744 22.77 15.40 17.02
N PRO A 745 22.54 16.59 16.42
CA PRO A 745 21.29 17.36 16.36
C PRO A 745 20.55 17.21 15.03
N GLN A 746 20.86 16.21 14.20
CA GLN A 746 20.28 15.96 12.88
C GLN A 746 19.29 14.77 12.87
N GLN A 747 18.57 14.57 13.98
CA GLN A 747 17.56 13.51 14.09
C GLN A 747 16.46 13.66 13.03
N SER A 748 15.91 12.52 12.60
CA SER A 748 14.85 12.47 11.59
C SER A 748 13.62 13.29 11.99
N THR A 749 13.09 14.06 11.03
CA THR A 749 11.85 14.84 11.18
C THR A 749 10.59 13.96 11.25
N THR A 750 10.69 12.67 10.96
CA THR A 750 9.58 11.70 11.09
C THR A 750 9.24 11.39 12.55
N ASN A 751 10.18 11.61 13.49
CA ASN A 751 9.89 11.46 14.91
C ASN A 751 9.27 12.74 15.47
N LEU A 752 7.98 12.66 15.79
CA LEU A 752 7.23 13.76 16.36
C LEU A 752 6.97 13.59 17.88
N PHE A 753 7.49 12.52 18.50
CA PHE A 753 7.31 12.18 19.92
C PHE A 753 8.58 12.44 20.72
N TYR A 754 8.86 13.72 20.98
CA TYR A 754 10.06 14.13 21.72
C TYR A 754 9.99 13.74 23.19
N SER A 755 11.12 13.25 23.72
CA SER A 755 11.33 13.16 25.16
C SER A 755 11.58 14.54 25.76
N GLU A 756 11.53 14.65 27.09
CA GLU A 756 11.85 15.90 27.77
C GLU A 756 13.30 16.34 27.52
N ALA A 757 14.24 15.41 27.71
CA ALA A 757 15.66 15.66 27.45
C ALA A 757 15.89 16.12 26.01
N GLN A 758 15.26 15.46 25.03
CA GLN A 758 15.37 15.85 23.62
C GLN A 758 14.84 17.27 23.38
N TRP A 759 13.68 17.61 23.95
CA TRP A 759 13.09 18.93 23.78
C TRP A 759 13.97 20.02 24.42
N GLU A 760 14.42 19.85 25.67
CA GLU A 760 15.30 20.83 26.32
C GLU A 760 16.63 20.97 25.57
N SER A 761 17.26 19.86 25.14
CA SER A 761 18.53 19.92 24.42
C SER A 761 18.44 20.65 23.07
N TYR A 762 17.35 20.50 22.30
CA TYR A 762 17.18 21.31 21.08
C TYR A 762 16.92 22.79 21.38
N CYS A 763 16.14 23.09 22.42
CA CYS A 763 15.85 24.47 22.79
C CYS A 763 17.11 25.18 23.27
N GLU A 764 17.92 24.51 24.08
CA GLU A 764 19.19 25.06 24.56
C GLU A 764 20.20 25.19 23.43
N LEU A 765 20.31 24.17 22.55
CA LEU A 765 21.17 24.27 21.37
C LEU A 765 20.78 25.45 20.48
N GLY A 766 19.49 25.70 20.26
CA GLY A 766 19.02 26.86 19.50
C GLY A 766 19.41 28.19 20.16
N ALA A 767 19.37 28.26 21.49
CA ALA A 767 19.77 29.44 22.24
C ALA A 767 21.29 29.68 22.15
N LEU A 768 22.10 28.62 22.28
CA LEU A 768 23.56 28.68 22.16
C LEU A 768 24.01 29.14 20.78
N LEU A 769 23.49 28.52 19.71
CA LEU A 769 23.86 28.86 18.33
C LEU A 769 23.25 30.21 17.88
N GLY A 770 22.20 30.68 18.55
CA GLY A 770 21.63 31.99 18.32
C GLY A 770 22.33 33.13 19.05
N ALA A 771 23.06 32.83 20.14
CA ALA A 771 23.68 33.84 21.01
C ALA A 771 24.61 34.84 20.28
N PRO A 772 25.39 34.44 19.26
CA PRO A 772 26.21 35.38 18.49
C PRO A 772 25.42 36.37 17.62
N VAL A 773 24.14 36.12 17.36
CA VAL A 773 23.30 36.96 16.50
C VAL A 773 22.78 38.16 17.30
N ASP A 774 23.60 39.21 17.35
CA ASP A 774 23.33 40.44 18.09
C ASP A 774 23.14 41.66 17.18
N ALA A 775 22.98 42.85 17.77
CA ALA A 775 22.76 44.08 17.01
C ALA A 775 23.97 44.47 16.14
N ALA A 776 25.20 44.10 16.54
CA ALA A 776 26.40 44.38 15.77
C ALA A 776 26.47 43.49 14.53
N MET A 777 26.22 42.18 14.69
CA MET A 777 26.15 41.23 13.58
C MET A 777 25.07 41.63 12.56
N LEU A 778 23.86 41.99 13.01
CA LEU A 778 22.80 42.40 12.08
C LEU A 778 23.14 43.67 11.28
N ARG A 779 23.89 44.61 11.88
CA ARG A 779 24.34 45.83 11.18
C ARG A 779 25.47 45.54 10.19
N HIS A 780 26.44 44.71 10.55
CA HIS A 780 27.66 44.50 9.76
C HIS A 780 27.62 43.31 8.79
N ALA A 781 26.67 42.37 8.93
CA ALA A 781 26.57 41.20 8.06
C ALA A 781 26.48 41.58 6.56
N GLY A 782 25.81 42.69 6.24
CA GLY A 782 25.76 43.25 4.90
C GLY A 782 27.16 43.62 4.37
N ASP A 783 27.87 44.45 5.11
CA ASP A 783 29.21 44.90 4.73
C ASP A 783 30.17 43.73 4.60
N TRP A 784 30.17 42.82 5.57
CA TRP A 784 30.99 41.61 5.55
C TRP A 784 30.74 40.76 4.30
N ALA A 785 29.47 40.49 3.98
CA ALA A 785 29.10 39.66 2.84
C ALA A 785 29.56 40.25 1.50
N TRP A 786 29.58 41.57 1.38
CA TRP A 786 29.91 42.28 0.14
C TRP A 786 31.38 42.72 0.06
N SER A 787 32.11 42.75 1.18
CA SER A 787 33.55 42.98 1.21
C SER A 787 34.37 41.70 1.01
N THR A 788 33.77 40.53 1.26
CA THR A 788 34.47 39.24 1.21
C THR A 788 34.28 38.54 -0.16
N PRO A 789 35.33 37.93 -0.73
CA PRO A 789 35.20 37.12 -1.94
C PRO A 789 34.21 35.96 -1.78
N VAL A 790 33.56 35.58 -2.88
CA VAL A 790 32.70 34.39 -2.92
C VAL A 790 33.49 33.13 -3.24
N LEU A 791 33.01 32.01 -2.72
CA LEU A 791 33.55 30.69 -3.06
C LEU A 791 33.41 30.43 -4.56
N GLY A 792 34.53 30.13 -5.23
CA GLY A 792 34.53 29.60 -6.58
C GLY A 792 33.95 28.18 -6.59
N ALA A 793 33.17 27.84 -7.62
CA ALA A 793 32.62 26.49 -7.76
C ALA A 793 33.73 25.47 -8.10
N ASN A 794 34.40 24.92 -7.10
CA ASN A 794 35.35 23.82 -7.29
C ASN A 794 34.59 22.48 -7.31
N CYS A 795 34.37 21.93 -8.50
CA CYS A 795 33.71 20.62 -8.69
C CYS A 795 34.50 19.42 -8.12
N ALA A 796 35.76 19.60 -7.71
CA ALA A 796 36.66 18.52 -7.32
C ALA A 796 36.44 17.98 -5.89
N THR A 797 35.77 18.72 -5.00
CA THR A 797 35.54 18.34 -3.58
C THR A 797 34.21 17.62 -3.33
N LEU A 798 33.38 17.40 -4.35
CA LEU A 798 32.01 16.86 -4.22
C LEU A 798 31.92 15.32 -4.21
N SER A 799 33.03 14.60 -4.05
CA SER A 799 33.01 13.14 -3.86
C SER A 799 33.21 12.80 -2.39
N PRO A 800 32.17 12.32 -1.67
CA PRO A 800 32.31 11.96 -0.27
C PRO A 800 33.18 10.72 -0.12
N ALA A 801 34.07 10.72 0.87
CA ALA A 801 34.67 9.49 1.38
C ALA A 801 33.54 8.64 1.97
N ALA A 802 33.18 7.55 1.29
CA ALA A 802 32.13 6.65 1.75
C ALA A 802 32.54 5.97 3.06
N THR A 803 32.06 6.46 4.20
CA THR A 803 32.19 5.73 5.46
C THR A 803 31.14 4.61 5.48
N PRO A 804 31.54 3.33 5.65
CA PRO A 804 30.59 2.24 5.67
C PRO A 804 29.70 2.29 6.91
N MET A 805 28.38 2.36 6.70
CA MET A 805 27.40 2.37 7.79
C MET A 805 27.50 1.08 8.63
N THR A 806 27.56 1.26 9.95
CA THR A 806 27.55 0.16 10.92
C THR A 806 26.21 -0.59 10.90
N ARG A 807 26.21 -1.85 11.35
CA ARG A 807 25.02 -2.72 11.36
C ARG A 807 23.89 -2.16 12.24
N GLY A 808 24.22 -1.42 13.30
CA GLY A 808 23.27 -0.76 14.19
C GLY A 808 22.57 0.44 13.55
N GLN A 809 23.30 1.27 12.79
CA GLN A 809 22.74 2.41 12.05
C GLN A 809 21.81 1.97 10.91
N ARG A 810 22.06 0.80 10.29
CA ARG A 810 21.13 0.18 9.33
C ARG A 810 19.84 -0.27 10.01
N LEU A 811 19.90 -0.77 11.24
CA LEU A 811 18.71 -1.15 12.00
C LEU A 811 17.92 0.06 12.48
N ALA A 812 18.58 1.12 12.95
CA ALA A 812 17.93 2.35 13.40
C ALA A 812 17.23 3.13 12.26
N THR A 813 17.84 3.19 11.08
CA THR A 813 17.21 3.74 9.87
C THR A 813 16.05 2.88 9.34
N THR A 814 16.07 1.58 9.63
CA THR A 814 14.98 0.65 9.30
C THR A 814 13.81 0.75 10.29
N VAL A 815 14.07 1.05 11.56
CA VAL A 815 13.03 1.12 12.61
C VAL A 815 12.41 2.52 12.77
N GLY A 816 13.10 3.59 12.34
CA GLY A 816 12.62 4.98 12.37
C GLY A 816 11.42 5.32 11.46
N THR A 817 10.80 4.34 10.81
CA THR A 817 9.57 4.47 10.01
C THR A 817 8.35 3.75 10.63
N GLY A 818 8.49 3.21 11.84
CA GLY A 818 7.50 2.33 12.45
C GLY A 818 6.63 2.97 13.53
N ILE A 819 5.55 3.65 13.15
CA ILE A 819 4.35 3.72 14.04
C ILE A 819 3.10 3.11 13.38
N GLY A 820 3.11 2.82 12.07
CA GLY A 820 2.02 2.10 11.41
C GLY A 820 2.21 0.58 11.29
N VAL A 821 3.44 0.07 11.47
CA VAL A 821 3.79 -1.31 11.10
C VAL A 821 3.48 -2.30 12.22
N GLY A 822 3.44 -1.87 13.49
CA GLY A 822 3.12 -2.74 14.62
C GLY A 822 1.75 -3.41 14.47
N ALA A 823 0.71 -2.67 14.12
CA ALA A 823 -0.64 -3.21 13.92
C ALA A 823 -0.76 -4.11 12.67
N LEU A 824 -0.03 -3.78 11.60
CA LEU A 824 0.04 -4.61 10.40
C LEU A 824 0.81 -5.92 10.65
N LEU A 825 1.90 -5.87 11.41
CA LEU A 825 2.64 -7.06 11.83
C LEU A 825 1.82 -7.91 12.79
N THR A 826 1.08 -7.33 13.73
CA THR A 826 0.18 -8.10 14.60
C THR A 826 -0.98 -8.73 13.83
N ALA A 827 -1.55 -8.03 12.83
CA ALA A 827 -2.57 -8.60 11.95
C ALA A 827 -2.01 -9.70 11.01
N LEU A 828 -0.78 -9.53 10.52
CA LEU A 828 -0.06 -10.55 9.75
C LEU A 828 0.32 -11.75 10.61
N LEU A 829 0.71 -11.54 11.87
CA LEU A 829 1.05 -12.60 12.82
C LEU A 829 -0.22 -13.37 13.25
N ALA A 830 -1.32 -12.67 13.51
CA ALA A 830 -2.62 -13.28 13.77
C ALA A 830 -3.14 -14.05 12.55
N GLY A 831 -2.94 -13.52 11.34
CA GLY A 831 -3.23 -14.21 10.08
C GLY A 831 -2.34 -15.44 9.87
N TRP A 832 -1.06 -15.38 10.26
CA TRP A 832 -0.12 -16.50 10.20
C TRP A 832 -0.45 -17.60 11.23
N GLN A 833 -0.79 -17.23 12.46
CA GLN A 833 -1.21 -18.17 13.50
C GLN A 833 -2.56 -18.83 13.16
N ALA A 834 -3.50 -18.08 12.59
CA ALA A 834 -4.74 -18.63 12.05
C ALA A 834 -4.49 -19.58 10.86
N TRP A 835 -3.50 -19.28 10.02
CA TRP A 835 -3.08 -20.14 8.90
C TRP A 835 -2.42 -21.43 9.38
N ASP A 836 -1.54 -21.38 10.38
CA ASP A 836 -0.83 -22.55 10.91
C ASP A 836 -1.82 -23.55 11.55
N ALA A 837 -2.75 -23.04 12.38
CA ALA A 837 -3.84 -23.83 12.94
C ALA A 837 -4.74 -24.47 11.87
N HIS A 838 -5.01 -23.75 10.78
CA HIS A 838 -5.82 -24.27 9.67
C HIS A 838 -5.04 -25.22 8.73
N SER A 839 -3.72 -25.09 8.63
CA SER A 839 -2.86 -26.00 7.86
C SER A 839 -2.78 -27.39 8.51
N GLN A 840 -2.78 -27.46 9.85
CA GLN A 840 -2.86 -28.73 10.57
C GLN A 840 -4.23 -29.41 10.39
N GLN A 841 -5.31 -28.63 10.33
CA GLN A 841 -6.65 -29.15 10.02
C GLN A 841 -6.75 -29.73 8.61
N ARG A 842 -5.98 -29.22 7.63
CA ARG A 842 -5.89 -29.80 6.28
C ARG A 842 -5.20 -31.17 6.26
N LEU A 843 -4.17 -31.36 7.08
CA LEU A 843 -3.48 -32.65 7.18
C LEU A 843 -4.36 -33.73 7.80
N SER A 844 -5.21 -33.40 8.77
CA SER A 844 -6.19 -34.34 9.32
C SER A 844 -7.31 -34.70 8.33
N LEU A 845 -7.83 -33.72 7.59
CA LEU A 845 -8.84 -33.96 6.54
C LEU A 845 -8.28 -34.78 5.37
N GLN A 846 -7.01 -34.56 4.99
CA GLN A 846 -6.34 -35.39 3.97
C GLN A 846 -6.15 -36.84 4.44
N ALA A 847 -5.79 -37.06 5.71
CA ALA A 847 -5.70 -38.40 6.28
C ALA A 847 -7.06 -39.14 6.30
N GLU A 848 -8.14 -38.42 6.55
CA GLU A 848 -9.51 -38.94 6.52
C GLU A 848 -9.96 -39.28 5.08
N SER A 849 -9.65 -38.42 4.10
CA SER A 849 -9.90 -38.68 2.68
C SER A 849 -9.09 -39.86 2.12
N ALA A 850 -7.87 -40.10 2.62
CA ALA A 850 -7.04 -41.24 2.24
C ALA A 850 -7.53 -42.57 2.83
N ASN A 851 -8.25 -42.54 3.96
CA ASN A 851 -8.95 -43.71 4.49
C ASN A 851 -10.20 -44.04 3.67
N LEU A 852 -11.00 -43.00 3.34
CA LEU A 852 -12.17 -43.13 2.48
C LEU A 852 -11.80 -43.64 1.07
N ALA A 853 -10.72 -43.12 0.48
CA ALA A 853 -10.22 -43.55 -0.83
C ALA A 853 -9.75 -45.02 -0.85
N ARG A 854 -9.22 -45.53 0.27
CA ARG A 854 -8.85 -46.95 0.39
C ARG A 854 -10.06 -47.87 0.44
N GLN A 855 -11.10 -47.45 1.16
CA GLN A 855 -12.38 -48.17 1.23
C GLN A 855 -13.11 -48.13 -0.12
N LEU A 856 -13.06 -47.01 -0.83
CA LEU A 856 -13.62 -46.88 -2.18
C LEU A 856 -12.92 -47.81 -3.19
N ASN A 857 -11.59 -47.93 -3.12
CA ASN A 857 -10.84 -48.85 -3.97
C ASN A 857 -11.17 -50.33 -3.69
N SER A 858 -11.49 -50.72 -2.46
CA SER A 858 -11.96 -52.08 -2.17
C SER A 858 -13.35 -52.32 -2.72
N ASP A 859 -14.27 -51.36 -2.54
CA ASP A 859 -15.66 -51.49 -2.98
C ASP A 859 -15.76 -51.49 -4.53
N THR A 860 -14.94 -50.67 -5.20
CA THR A 860 -14.85 -50.64 -6.67
C THR A 860 -14.31 -51.96 -7.23
N ARG A 861 -13.34 -52.59 -6.56
CA ARG A 861 -12.81 -53.90 -6.98
C ARG A 861 -13.84 -55.02 -6.82
N LEU A 862 -14.64 -54.99 -5.75
CA LEU A 862 -15.76 -55.92 -5.57
C LEU A 862 -16.81 -55.75 -6.67
N LEU A 863 -17.09 -54.51 -7.08
CA LEU A 863 -18.00 -54.23 -8.19
C LEU A 863 -17.44 -54.73 -9.53
N ILE A 864 -16.14 -54.54 -9.82
CA ILE A 864 -15.50 -55.11 -11.02
C ILE A 864 -15.64 -56.63 -11.05
N ASP A 865 -15.39 -57.30 -9.91
CA ASP A 865 -15.49 -58.76 -9.81
C ASP A 865 -16.93 -59.23 -10.07
N TYR A 866 -17.92 -58.56 -9.46
CA TYR A 866 -19.34 -58.81 -9.69
C TYR A 866 -19.76 -58.62 -11.17
N LEU A 867 -19.39 -57.48 -11.78
CA LEU A 867 -19.68 -57.17 -13.19
C LEU A 867 -18.99 -58.14 -14.17
N SER A 868 -17.89 -58.75 -13.75
CA SER A 868 -17.12 -59.70 -14.58
C SER A 868 -17.66 -61.13 -14.57
N THR A 869 -18.60 -61.46 -13.66
CA THR A 869 -19.18 -62.82 -13.58
C THR A 869 -19.98 -63.19 -14.83
N PRO A 870 -19.96 -64.47 -15.29
CA PRO A 870 -20.58 -64.88 -16.56
C PRO A 870 -22.08 -64.61 -16.63
N THR A 871 -22.77 -64.64 -15.49
CA THR A 871 -24.20 -64.36 -15.37
C THR A 871 -24.55 -62.88 -15.54
N VAL A 872 -23.76 -61.97 -14.97
CA VAL A 872 -23.98 -60.52 -15.04
C VAL A 872 -23.46 -59.95 -16.36
N LYS A 873 -22.29 -60.42 -16.82
CA LYS A 873 -21.69 -60.03 -18.10
C LYS A 873 -22.56 -60.36 -19.32
N GLY A 874 -23.47 -61.32 -19.19
CA GLY A 874 -24.45 -61.71 -20.20
C GLY A 874 -25.88 -61.18 -19.99
N GLY A 875 -26.13 -60.46 -18.89
CA GLY A 875 -27.47 -59.98 -18.49
C GLY A 875 -27.79 -58.53 -18.89
N GLU A 876 -28.96 -58.04 -18.48
CA GLU A 876 -29.42 -56.64 -18.63
C GLU A 876 -29.12 -55.82 -17.37
N PHE A 877 -29.06 -54.49 -17.49
CA PHE A 877 -28.86 -53.59 -16.34
C PHE A 877 -30.13 -53.51 -15.48
N ASP A 878 -30.02 -53.94 -14.22
CA ASP A 878 -31.13 -53.97 -13.27
C ASP A 878 -31.04 -52.88 -12.18
N SER A 879 -32.07 -52.78 -11.35
CA SER A 879 -32.15 -51.79 -10.27
C SER A 879 -31.13 -52.01 -9.14
N GLU A 880 -30.59 -53.22 -8.99
CA GLU A 880 -29.60 -53.53 -7.97
C GLU A 880 -28.21 -53.03 -8.40
N MET A 881 -27.85 -53.25 -9.66
CA MET A 881 -26.68 -52.64 -10.31
C MET A 881 -26.77 -51.11 -10.29
N ASP A 882 -27.95 -50.54 -10.59
CA ASP A 882 -28.17 -49.10 -10.54
C ASP A 882 -27.87 -48.50 -9.17
N ALA A 883 -28.31 -49.14 -8.08
CA ALA A 883 -28.05 -48.66 -6.72
C ALA A 883 -26.56 -48.67 -6.37
N GLN A 884 -25.82 -49.73 -6.77
CA GLN A 884 -24.39 -49.86 -6.51
C GLN A 884 -23.55 -48.86 -7.31
N VAL A 885 -23.88 -48.67 -8.59
CA VAL A 885 -23.18 -47.73 -9.47
C VAL A 885 -23.53 -46.27 -9.13
N ASN A 886 -24.78 -45.99 -8.73
CA ASN A 886 -25.17 -44.68 -8.21
C ASN A 886 -24.41 -44.30 -6.94
N MET A 887 -24.24 -45.25 -6.01
CA MET A 887 -23.46 -44.99 -4.79
C MET A 887 -22.01 -44.65 -5.12
N LEU A 888 -21.42 -45.33 -6.11
CA LEU A 888 -20.05 -45.08 -6.55
C LEU A 888 -19.89 -43.73 -7.25
N THR A 889 -20.78 -43.41 -8.20
CA THR A 889 -20.76 -42.15 -8.95
C THR A 889 -21.07 -40.93 -8.09
N ALA A 890 -21.92 -41.08 -7.06
CA ALA A 890 -22.18 -40.01 -6.09
C ALA A 890 -20.95 -39.62 -5.25
N VAL A 891 -20.05 -40.57 -4.98
CA VAL A 891 -18.83 -40.32 -4.20
C VAL A 891 -17.71 -39.70 -5.04
N ILE A 892 -17.63 -40.05 -6.33
CA ILE A 892 -16.63 -39.53 -7.27
C ILE A 892 -16.70 -38.01 -7.44
N GLY A 893 -17.91 -37.44 -7.47
CA GLY A 893 -18.10 -35.99 -7.66
C GLY A 893 -17.45 -35.09 -6.60
N GLY A 894 -17.04 -35.65 -5.46
CA GLY A 894 -16.42 -34.92 -4.34
C GLY A 894 -14.91 -35.15 -4.14
N LEU A 895 -14.25 -35.99 -4.95
CA LEU A 895 -12.88 -36.44 -4.70
C LEU A 895 -11.89 -36.07 -5.81
N THR A 896 -10.65 -35.74 -5.44
CA THR A 896 -9.53 -35.64 -6.39
C THR A 896 -8.90 -37.03 -6.59
N LEU A 897 -9.10 -37.62 -7.76
CA LEU A 897 -8.65 -38.99 -8.08
C LEU A 897 -7.22 -39.03 -8.62
N SER A 898 -6.43 -40.01 -8.19
CA SER A 898 -5.12 -40.32 -8.78
C SER A 898 -5.28 -40.94 -10.18
N ASP A 899 -4.23 -40.89 -11.00
CA ASP A 899 -4.25 -41.50 -12.33
C ASP A 899 -4.50 -43.01 -12.29
N GLU A 900 -4.10 -43.68 -11.20
CA GLU A 900 -4.40 -45.09 -10.97
C GLU A 900 -5.89 -45.31 -10.68
N GLN A 901 -6.51 -44.44 -9.89
CA GLN A 901 -7.95 -44.50 -9.58
C GLN A 901 -8.80 -44.20 -10.81
N LYS A 902 -8.41 -43.20 -11.62
CA LYS A 902 -9.10 -42.89 -12.88
C LYS A 902 -9.11 -44.09 -13.84
N ARG A 903 -8.02 -44.87 -13.87
CA ARG A 903 -7.99 -46.12 -14.66
C ARG A 903 -8.96 -47.17 -14.11
N VAL A 904 -9.00 -47.36 -12.79
CA VAL A 904 -9.93 -48.32 -12.16
C VAL A 904 -11.40 -47.96 -12.46
N PHE A 905 -11.76 -46.68 -12.44
CA PHE A 905 -13.12 -46.25 -12.81
C PHE A 905 -13.39 -46.35 -14.31
N GLN A 906 -12.39 -46.09 -15.17
CA GLN A 906 -12.48 -46.35 -16.60
C GLN A 906 -12.77 -47.83 -16.88
N ASP A 907 -12.12 -48.74 -16.16
CA ASP A 907 -12.35 -50.19 -16.30
C ASP A 907 -13.80 -50.57 -15.95
N VAL A 908 -14.41 -49.91 -14.96
CA VAL A 908 -15.83 -50.08 -14.61
C VAL A 908 -16.74 -49.54 -15.72
N SER A 909 -16.42 -48.35 -16.27
CA SER A 909 -17.14 -47.79 -17.42
C SER A 909 -17.13 -48.74 -18.63
N ASP A 910 -15.95 -49.28 -18.97
CA ASP A 910 -15.76 -50.17 -20.12
C ASP A 910 -16.55 -51.50 -19.95
N LEU A 911 -16.71 -51.98 -18.71
CA LEU A 911 -17.53 -53.16 -18.39
C LEU A 911 -19.03 -52.86 -18.42
N LEU A 912 -19.47 -51.66 -18.01
CA LEU A 912 -20.88 -51.26 -17.98
C LEU A 912 -21.43 -50.96 -19.38
N GLN A 913 -20.65 -50.36 -20.26
CA GLN A 913 -21.08 -49.89 -21.58
C GLN A 913 -21.76 -50.98 -22.45
N PRO A 914 -21.23 -52.22 -22.57
CA PRO A 914 -21.92 -53.30 -23.29
C PRO A 914 -23.16 -53.85 -22.57
N ILE A 915 -23.29 -53.67 -21.24
CA ILE A 915 -24.49 -54.04 -20.48
C ILE A 915 -25.60 -53.00 -20.75
N CYS A 916 -25.28 -51.70 -20.73
CA CYS A 916 -26.23 -50.62 -21.01
C CYS A 916 -26.90 -50.73 -22.39
N LEU A 917 -26.15 -51.22 -23.39
CA LEU A 917 -26.63 -51.42 -24.77
C LEU A 917 -27.57 -52.62 -24.94
N ARG A 918 -27.58 -53.55 -23.98
CA ARG A 918 -28.43 -54.76 -24.00
C ARG A 918 -29.70 -54.63 -23.16
N THR A 919 -29.77 -53.64 -22.28
CA THR A 919 -30.94 -53.36 -21.44
C THR A 919 -32.14 -52.96 -22.28
N SER A 920 -33.24 -53.68 -22.12
CA SER A 920 -34.49 -53.47 -22.87
C SER A 920 -35.34 -52.31 -22.35
N ASP A 921 -35.17 -51.93 -21.07
CA ASP A 921 -35.82 -50.76 -20.46
C ASP A 921 -35.10 -49.45 -20.83
N ALA A 922 -35.82 -48.54 -21.50
CA ALA A 922 -35.28 -47.28 -22.01
C ALA A 922 -34.86 -46.29 -20.89
N GLY A 923 -35.52 -46.33 -19.73
CA GLY A 923 -35.18 -45.50 -18.58
C GLY A 923 -33.87 -45.95 -17.93
N LEU A 924 -33.76 -47.26 -17.68
CA LEU A 924 -32.56 -47.87 -17.10
C LEU A 924 -31.36 -47.84 -18.06
N SER A 925 -31.57 -48.04 -19.37
CA SER A 925 -30.50 -47.92 -20.38
C SER A 925 -29.93 -46.49 -20.45
N THR A 926 -30.79 -45.47 -20.37
CA THR A 926 -30.37 -44.07 -20.34
C THR A 926 -29.59 -43.74 -19.06
N GLN A 927 -30.03 -44.27 -17.92
CA GLN A 927 -29.39 -44.06 -16.62
C GLN A 927 -28.02 -44.75 -16.54
N CYS A 928 -27.93 -46.00 -16.99
CA CYS A 928 -26.70 -46.77 -17.13
C CYS A 928 -25.68 -46.03 -18.03
N SER A 929 -26.12 -45.51 -19.18
CA SER A 929 -25.24 -44.77 -20.10
C SER A 929 -24.69 -43.48 -19.50
N ARG A 930 -25.47 -42.77 -18.68
CA ARG A 930 -25.00 -41.57 -17.95
C ARG A 930 -23.97 -41.93 -16.88
N GLN A 931 -24.20 -43.02 -16.14
CA GLN A 931 -23.28 -43.50 -15.12
C GLN A 931 -21.96 -43.98 -15.72
N ALA A 932 -22.01 -44.74 -16.83
CA ALA A 932 -20.83 -45.16 -17.57
C ALA A 932 -20.04 -43.93 -18.07
N PHE A 933 -20.72 -42.92 -18.64
CA PHE A 933 -20.06 -41.69 -19.04
C PHE A 933 -19.40 -40.95 -17.87
N ALA A 934 -20.07 -40.85 -16.71
CA ALA A 934 -19.51 -40.22 -15.51
C ALA A 934 -18.25 -40.94 -14.97
N LEU A 935 -18.14 -42.25 -15.21
CA LEU A 935 -17.01 -43.11 -14.86
C LEU A 935 -15.92 -43.18 -15.95
N SER A 936 -16.15 -42.57 -17.11
CA SER A 936 -15.17 -42.54 -18.21
C SER A 936 -14.12 -41.43 -18.02
N ALA A 937 -12.98 -41.54 -18.71
CA ALA A 937 -11.90 -40.58 -18.66
C ALA A 937 -12.34 -39.17 -19.07
N ASP A 938 -13.28 -39.09 -20.01
CA ASP A 938 -13.91 -37.83 -20.44
C ASP A 938 -14.89 -37.27 -19.40
N GLY A 939 -15.62 -38.13 -18.69
CA GLY A 939 -16.51 -37.72 -17.58
C GLY A 939 -15.78 -37.37 -16.28
N MET A 940 -14.63 -38.01 -16.04
CA MET A 940 -13.74 -37.78 -14.89
C MET A 940 -12.69 -36.69 -15.14
N ALA A 941 -12.63 -36.12 -16.35
CA ALA A 941 -11.78 -34.98 -16.64
C ALA A 941 -12.23 -33.81 -15.74
N SER A 942 -11.44 -33.51 -14.70
CA SER A 942 -11.77 -32.40 -13.81
C SER A 942 -11.75 -31.12 -14.63
N LYS A 943 -12.92 -30.55 -14.89
CA LYS A 943 -13.04 -29.22 -15.48
C LYS A 943 -12.17 -28.27 -14.66
N GLY A 944 -11.25 -27.58 -15.33
CA GLY A 944 -10.41 -26.59 -14.66
C GLY A 944 -11.29 -25.54 -13.98
N ASP A 945 -10.76 -24.82 -12.99
CA ASP A 945 -11.50 -23.75 -12.32
C ASP A 945 -12.02 -22.70 -13.31
N TRP A 946 -11.29 -22.52 -14.41
CA TRP A 946 -11.69 -21.72 -15.55
C TRP A 946 -12.92 -22.30 -16.27
N ASP A 947 -12.93 -23.58 -16.63
CA ASP A 947 -14.05 -24.21 -17.33
C ASP A 947 -15.31 -24.22 -16.47
N ARG A 948 -15.18 -24.43 -15.15
CA ARG A 948 -16.30 -24.30 -14.20
C ARG A 948 -16.83 -22.87 -14.12
N ALA A 949 -15.96 -21.86 -14.11
CA ALA A 949 -16.38 -20.45 -14.18
C ALA A 949 -17.13 -20.16 -15.47
N MET A 950 -16.71 -20.77 -16.58
CA MET A 950 -17.35 -20.61 -17.87
C MET A 950 -18.71 -21.31 -17.95
N ASP A 951 -18.85 -22.49 -17.35
CA ASP A 951 -20.13 -23.18 -17.26
C ASP A 951 -21.14 -22.38 -16.43
N ASP A 952 -20.74 -21.85 -15.27
CA ASP A 952 -21.59 -20.98 -14.43
C ASP A 952 -22.05 -19.72 -15.19
N TYR A 953 -21.14 -19.12 -15.95
CA TYR A 953 -21.45 -17.97 -16.80
C TYR A 953 -22.43 -18.34 -17.94
N GLN A 954 -22.18 -19.46 -18.63
CA GLN A 954 -23.03 -19.94 -19.73
C GLN A 954 -24.42 -20.34 -19.23
N ALA A 955 -24.52 -21.01 -18.08
CA ALA A 955 -25.77 -21.41 -17.46
C ALA A 955 -26.64 -20.20 -17.11
N TRP A 956 -26.04 -19.12 -16.61
CA TRP A 956 -26.74 -17.84 -16.42
C TRP A 956 -27.16 -17.20 -17.76
N ARG A 957 -26.23 -17.09 -18.71
CA ARG A 957 -26.46 -16.49 -20.04
C ARG A 957 -27.64 -17.16 -20.78
N ASP A 958 -27.65 -18.49 -20.78
CA ASP A 958 -28.60 -19.27 -21.55
C ASP A 958 -29.98 -19.31 -20.88
N ALA A 959 -30.04 -19.33 -19.54
CA ALA A 959 -31.30 -19.20 -18.80
C ALA A 959 -32.02 -17.87 -19.08
N GLU A 960 -31.28 -16.75 -19.13
CA GLU A 960 -31.86 -15.43 -19.43
C GLU A 960 -32.29 -15.32 -20.91
N ARG A 961 -31.49 -15.87 -21.83
CA ARG A 961 -31.86 -15.97 -23.25
C ARG A 961 -33.17 -16.73 -23.42
N ASP A 962 -33.28 -17.88 -22.76
CA ASP A 962 -34.44 -18.75 -22.88
C ASP A 962 -35.69 -18.09 -22.27
N ALA A 963 -35.54 -17.36 -21.16
CA ALA A 963 -36.61 -16.56 -20.56
C ALA A 963 -37.09 -15.41 -21.48
N VAL A 964 -36.18 -14.68 -22.15
CA VAL A 964 -36.54 -13.61 -23.10
C VAL A 964 -37.21 -14.18 -24.35
N LEU A 965 -36.70 -15.29 -24.88
CA LEU A 965 -37.31 -15.99 -26.01
C LEU A 965 -38.68 -16.57 -25.64
N GLN A 966 -38.84 -17.06 -24.41
CA GLN A 966 -40.11 -17.55 -23.90
C GLN A 966 -41.12 -16.41 -23.70
N ALA A 967 -40.72 -15.28 -23.09
CA ALA A 967 -41.57 -14.09 -23.00
C ALA A 967 -42.00 -13.53 -24.38
N ARG A 968 -41.11 -13.57 -25.38
CA ARG A 968 -41.47 -13.22 -26.77
C ARG A 968 -42.46 -14.21 -27.37
N ARG A 969 -42.24 -15.51 -27.17
CA ARG A 969 -43.17 -16.57 -27.62
C ARG A 969 -44.53 -16.43 -26.93
N ASP A 970 -44.55 -16.19 -25.63
CA ASP A 970 -45.78 -16.00 -24.86
C ASP A 970 -46.51 -14.73 -25.29
N ALA A 971 -45.80 -13.63 -25.59
CA ALA A 971 -46.38 -12.42 -26.15
C ALA A 971 -46.93 -12.62 -27.58
N GLU A 972 -46.25 -13.41 -28.42
CA GLU A 972 -46.72 -13.79 -29.74
C GLU A 972 -47.93 -14.73 -29.68
N VAL A 973 -47.98 -15.64 -28.69
CA VAL A 973 -49.13 -16.52 -28.42
C VAL A 973 -50.30 -15.69 -27.88
N LEU A 974 -50.08 -14.76 -26.95
CA LEU A 974 -51.11 -13.84 -26.46
C LEU A 974 -51.66 -12.95 -27.59
N ALA A 975 -50.80 -12.49 -28.50
CA ALA A 975 -51.20 -11.68 -29.65
C ALA A 975 -51.97 -12.48 -30.73
N ARG A 976 -51.83 -13.81 -30.76
CA ARG A 976 -52.51 -14.70 -31.70
C ARG A 976 -53.77 -15.37 -31.15
N THR A 977 -54.11 -15.17 -29.88
CA THR A 977 -55.26 -15.83 -29.25
C THR A 977 -56.44 -14.85 -29.08
N PRO A 978 -57.56 -15.02 -29.80
CA PRO A 978 -58.78 -14.24 -29.53
C PRO A 978 -59.51 -14.77 -28.28
N PRO A 979 -60.30 -13.94 -27.57
CA PRO A 979 -60.85 -14.31 -26.26
C PRO A 979 -62.15 -15.12 -26.39
N ALA A 980 -62.16 -16.35 -25.85
CA ALA A 980 -63.34 -17.13 -25.39
C ALA A 980 -62.83 -18.54 -25.00
N THR A 981 -63.31 -19.31 -24.02
CA THR A 981 -64.41 -19.24 -23.05
C THR A 981 -64.15 -20.34 -22.01
N GLN A 982 -64.62 -20.16 -20.77
CA GLN A 982 -64.53 -21.12 -19.66
C GLN A 982 -65.41 -22.37 -19.84
N ALA A 983 -64.93 -23.53 -19.36
CA ALA A 983 -65.67 -24.67 -18.75
C ALA A 983 -64.60 -25.67 -18.18
N SER A 984 -64.40 -25.89 -16.86
CA SER A 984 -65.18 -26.67 -15.87
C SER A 984 -65.35 -28.16 -16.28
N THR A 985 -65.04 -29.25 -15.55
CA THR A 985 -64.66 -29.55 -14.13
C THR A 985 -64.16 -31.05 -14.05
N PRO A 986 -64.11 -31.82 -12.91
CA PRO A 986 -62.88 -32.46 -12.40
C PRO A 986 -62.92 -34.02 -12.25
N GLY A 987 -61.85 -34.64 -11.73
CA GLY A 987 -61.83 -36.03 -11.27
C GLY A 987 -60.83 -36.27 -10.13
N ALA A 988 -61.28 -36.92 -9.06
CA ALA A 988 -60.60 -37.15 -7.78
C ALA A 988 -60.56 -38.66 -7.41
N ALA A 989 -59.85 -38.97 -6.31
CA ALA A 989 -59.81 -40.22 -5.50
C ALA A 989 -58.67 -41.23 -5.87
N SER A 990 -57.99 -41.96 -4.97
CA SER A 990 -58.12 -42.32 -3.53
C SER A 990 -56.79 -42.92 -3.00
N ALA A 991 -56.28 -42.54 -1.81
CA ALA A 991 -56.24 -43.25 -0.51
C ALA A 991 -55.55 -44.66 -0.37
N GLN A 992 -54.57 -44.72 0.56
CA GLN A 992 -53.91 -45.75 1.44
C GLN A 992 -54.57 -47.16 1.65
N PRO A 993 -53.95 -48.21 2.28
CA PRO A 993 -53.08 -48.18 3.52
C PRO A 993 -52.04 -49.32 3.81
N THR A 994 -51.24 -49.12 4.90
CA THR A 994 -50.63 -50.08 5.91
C THR A 994 -49.72 -51.26 5.44
N SER A 995 -48.66 -51.71 6.14
CA SER A 995 -48.53 -52.13 7.55
C SER A 995 -47.07 -52.40 7.99
N ALA A 996 -46.82 -52.33 9.32
CA ALA A 996 -45.60 -52.74 10.04
C ALA A 996 -45.57 -54.25 10.40
N VAL A 997 -44.44 -54.77 10.95
CA VAL A 997 -44.24 -55.90 11.94
C VAL A 997 -42.79 -56.43 11.85
N THR A 998 -41.88 -56.07 12.78
CA THR A 998 -41.29 -56.81 13.95
C THR A 998 -40.34 -57.99 13.69
N GLY A 999 -39.19 -58.04 14.40
CA GLY A 999 -38.41 -59.27 14.66
C GLY A 999 -36.99 -59.09 15.25
N THR A 1000 -36.87 -59.12 16.57
CA THR A 1000 -35.67 -59.32 17.44
C THR A 1000 -35.08 -60.76 17.30
N VAL A 1001 -33.81 -61.14 17.56
CA VAL A 1001 -33.06 -61.29 18.85
C VAL A 1001 -31.61 -61.81 18.57
N ALA A 1002 -30.70 -61.41 19.46
CA ALA A 1002 -29.31 -61.79 19.83
C ALA A 1002 -28.67 -63.18 19.54
N SER A 1003 -27.32 -63.23 19.55
CA SER A 1003 -26.50 -63.94 20.59
C SER A 1003 -24.97 -63.92 20.34
N ALA A 1004 -24.20 -63.95 21.45
CA ALA A 1004 -22.79 -64.32 21.61
C ALA A 1004 -22.70 -65.27 22.84
N PRO A 1005 -21.55 -65.80 23.33
CA PRO A 1005 -20.30 -66.41 22.80
C PRO A 1005 -20.17 -67.91 23.28
N PRO A 1006 -19.02 -68.66 23.23
CA PRO A 1006 -18.05 -68.76 24.37
C PRO A 1006 -16.56 -69.23 24.00
N PRO A 1007 -15.63 -69.48 24.98
CA PRO A 1007 -14.16 -69.28 24.84
C PRO A 1007 -13.17 -70.47 25.18
N ALA A 1008 -11.84 -70.14 25.16
CA ALA A 1008 -10.61 -70.72 25.82
C ALA A 1008 -9.98 -72.05 25.27
N ALA A 1009 -8.65 -72.35 25.28
CA ALA A 1009 -7.55 -72.16 26.27
C ALA A 1009 -6.10 -72.40 25.65
N PRO A 1010 -4.95 -72.69 26.37
CA PRO A 1010 -3.67 -71.92 26.27
C PRO A 1010 -2.30 -72.68 26.06
N ALA A 1011 -1.18 -71.91 25.93
CA ALA A 1011 0.27 -72.17 26.24
C ALA A 1011 1.10 -73.18 25.39
N PRO A 1012 2.47 -73.12 25.27
CA PRO A 1012 3.46 -72.61 26.24
C PRO A 1012 4.68 -71.79 25.70
N SER A 1013 5.57 -71.47 26.66
CA SER A 1013 6.73 -70.57 26.66
C SER A 1013 8.04 -71.13 26.06
N ARG A 1014 8.97 -70.21 25.71
CA ARG A 1014 10.43 -70.44 25.64
C ARG A 1014 11.22 -69.20 26.08
N ALA A 1015 12.43 -69.46 26.57
CA ALA A 1015 13.28 -68.74 27.54
C ALA A 1015 13.96 -67.40 27.13
N PRO A 1016 14.57 -66.65 28.09
CA PRO A 1016 15.11 -65.28 27.95
C PRO A 1016 16.55 -65.19 27.38
N PRO A 1017 17.09 -63.97 27.13
CA PRO A 1017 18.15 -63.72 26.16
C PRO A 1017 19.58 -63.91 26.70
N SER A 1018 20.54 -63.90 25.78
CA SER A 1018 21.98 -63.89 26.04
C SER A 1018 22.41 -62.78 27.02
N VAL A 1019 22.55 -63.13 28.29
CA VAL A 1019 22.95 -62.23 29.39
C VAL A 1019 24.33 -61.59 29.13
N GLY A 1020 25.26 -62.29 28.46
CA GLY A 1020 26.62 -61.80 28.26
C GLY A 1020 26.77 -60.58 27.33
N LEU A 1021 25.93 -60.42 26.30
CA LEU A 1021 26.02 -59.28 25.36
C LEU A 1021 25.42 -58.00 25.95
N ARG A 1022 24.41 -58.14 26.81
CA ARG A 1022 23.77 -57.00 27.51
C ARG A 1022 24.74 -56.39 28.52
N ASP A 1023 25.37 -57.21 29.35
CA ASP A 1023 26.32 -56.74 30.37
C ASP A 1023 27.60 -56.15 29.74
N ALA A 1024 28.03 -56.68 28.59
CA ALA A 1024 29.14 -56.12 27.81
C ALA A 1024 28.83 -54.72 27.26
N ALA A 1025 27.62 -54.49 26.74
CA ALA A 1025 27.19 -53.17 26.25
C ALA A 1025 27.05 -52.15 27.39
N ILE A 1026 26.49 -52.55 28.54
CA ILE A 1026 26.36 -51.68 29.72
C ILE A 1026 27.75 -51.30 30.26
N LYS A 1027 28.69 -52.26 30.34
CA LYS A 1027 30.05 -51.99 30.81
C LYS A 1027 30.83 -51.08 29.86
N ALA A 1028 30.77 -51.33 28.55
CA ALA A 1028 31.50 -50.55 27.55
C ALA A 1028 30.97 -49.11 27.39
N CYS A 1029 29.67 -48.90 27.55
CA CYS A 1029 29.05 -47.57 27.48
C CYS A 1029 28.99 -46.84 28.82
N GLY A 1030 29.27 -47.52 29.93
CA GLY A 1030 29.24 -46.96 31.30
C GLY A 1030 30.61 -46.69 31.93
N SER A 1031 31.73 -47.11 31.33
CA SER A 1031 33.07 -47.00 31.93
C SER A 1031 33.79 -45.65 31.75
N ALA A 1032 33.19 -44.69 31.04
CA ALA A 1032 33.74 -43.35 30.84
C ALA A 1032 33.20 -42.37 31.89
N ARG A 1033 33.99 -41.37 32.31
CA ARG A 1033 33.65 -40.37 33.35
C ARG A 1033 32.34 -39.58 33.09
N GLN A 1034 31.73 -39.70 31.91
CA GLN A 1034 30.41 -39.17 31.55
C GLN A 1034 29.64 -40.18 30.67
N PRO A 1035 28.31 -40.29 30.81
CA PRO A 1035 27.50 -41.22 30.02
C PRO A 1035 27.46 -40.82 28.54
N PHE A 1036 27.52 -41.81 27.64
CA PHE A 1036 27.37 -41.57 26.19
C PHE A 1036 25.93 -41.15 25.84
N MET A 1037 25.80 -40.11 25.03
CA MET A 1037 24.51 -39.65 24.49
C MET A 1037 24.30 -40.15 23.06
N LEU A 1038 23.16 -40.77 22.81
CA LEU A 1038 22.76 -41.27 21.50
C LEU A 1038 21.75 -40.32 20.84
N TYR A 1039 22.14 -39.70 19.73
CA TYR A 1039 21.22 -38.95 18.85
C TYR A 1039 20.80 -39.84 17.69
N THR A 1040 19.52 -39.78 17.31
CA THR A 1040 19.01 -40.65 16.24
C THR A 1040 18.49 -39.82 15.08
N GLN A 1041 19.01 -40.12 13.89
CA GLN A 1041 18.76 -39.41 12.65
C GLN A 1041 17.93 -40.27 11.70
N ILE A 1042 16.82 -39.71 11.22
CA ILE A 1042 15.90 -40.33 10.25
C ILE A 1042 15.75 -39.43 9.03
N TYR A 1043 15.38 -40.00 7.88
CA TYR A 1043 15.23 -39.25 6.63
C TYR A 1043 13.77 -38.93 6.30
N GLU A 1044 12.82 -39.66 6.91
CA GLU A 1044 11.38 -39.53 6.75
C GLU A 1044 10.68 -39.65 8.10
N GLU A 1045 9.67 -38.81 8.32
CA GLU A 1045 8.97 -38.72 9.60
C GLU A 1045 8.18 -40.00 9.94
N SER A 1046 7.78 -40.77 8.92
CA SER A 1046 7.18 -42.10 9.06
C SER A 1046 8.05 -43.08 9.86
N GLN A 1047 9.37 -42.90 9.83
CA GLN A 1047 10.32 -43.74 10.55
C GLN A 1047 10.29 -43.47 12.06
N ARG A 1048 9.83 -42.30 12.52
CA ARG A 1048 9.93 -41.88 13.93
C ARG A 1048 9.24 -42.83 14.88
N MET A 1049 8.03 -43.29 14.56
CA MET A 1049 7.28 -44.19 15.44
C MET A 1049 7.94 -45.56 15.58
N ILE A 1050 8.54 -46.06 14.49
CA ILE A 1050 9.28 -47.33 14.48
C ILE A 1050 10.57 -47.16 15.29
N VAL A 1051 11.33 -46.10 15.03
CA VAL A 1051 12.59 -45.79 15.70
C VAL A 1051 12.41 -45.52 17.19
N LEU A 1052 11.37 -44.81 17.61
CA LEU A 1052 11.08 -44.59 19.03
C LEU A 1052 10.77 -45.88 19.78
N ARG A 1053 10.12 -46.85 19.11
CA ARG A 1053 9.85 -48.19 19.68
C ARG A 1053 11.14 -48.99 19.87
N GLU A 1054 12.05 -48.92 18.90
CA GLU A 1054 13.36 -49.60 18.97
C GLU A 1054 14.29 -48.92 20.01
N LEU A 1055 14.29 -47.59 20.10
CA LEU A 1055 15.04 -46.83 21.10
C LEU A 1055 14.56 -47.11 22.53
N ALA A 1056 13.31 -47.52 22.72
CA ALA A 1056 12.82 -47.93 24.03
C ALA A 1056 13.62 -49.15 24.57
N ALA A 1057 14.02 -50.08 23.70
CA ALA A 1057 14.88 -51.20 24.07
C ALA A 1057 16.33 -50.75 24.39
N VAL A 1058 16.86 -49.77 23.67
CA VAL A 1058 18.19 -49.18 23.93
C VAL A 1058 18.23 -48.44 25.28
N ARG A 1059 17.16 -47.72 25.62
CA ARG A 1059 17.03 -47.01 26.91
C ARG A 1059 17.03 -47.96 28.11
N GLN A 1060 16.59 -49.21 27.93
CA GLN A 1060 16.66 -50.26 28.96
C GLN A 1060 18.09 -50.74 29.27
N LEU A 1061 19.10 -50.27 28.52
CA LEU A 1061 20.53 -50.46 28.80
C LEU A 1061 21.14 -49.31 29.64
N GLY A 1062 20.36 -48.28 29.99
CA GLY A 1062 20.85 -47.13 30.76
C GLY A 1062 21.58 -46.06 29.92
N ILE A 1063 21.52 -46.15 28.59
CA ILE A 1063 22.12 -45.18 27.67
C ILE A 1063 21.13 -44.02 27.42
N VAL A 1064 21.63 -42.78 27.49
CA VAL A 1064 20.83 -41.57 27.32
C VAL A 1064 20.57 -41.33 25.82
N ALA A 1065 19.38 -41.71 25.33
CA ALA A 1065 18.97 -41.45 23.96
C ALA A 1065 18.20 -40.12 23.84
N ALA A 1066 18.88 -39.08 23.36
CA ALA A 1066 18.31 -37.79 23.01
C ALA A 1066 17.43 -37.94 21.74
N GLY A 1067 16.46 -37.03 21.57
CA GLY A 1067 15.35 -37.17 20.62
C GLY A 1067 15.73 -37.51 19.18
N VAL A 1068 14.72 -37.99 18.43
CA VAL A 1068 14.87 -38.34 17.01
C VAL A 1068 14.80 -37.07 16.15
N GLU A 1069 15.69 -36.88 15.19
CA GLU A 1069 15.69 -35.74 14.27
C GLU A 1069 15.48 -36.22 12.82
N ASN A 1070 14.63 -35.50 12.08
CA ASN A 1070 14.45 -35.71 10.64
C ASN A 1070 15.40 -34.81 9.87
N VAL A 1071 16.54 -35.36 9.47
CA VAL A 1071 17.64 -34.60 8.86
C VAL A 1071 17.28 -34.04 7.48
N THR A 1072 16.38 -34.70 6.75
CA THR A 1072 15.91 -34.21 5.43
C THR A 1072 15.06 -32.96 5.60
N GLU A 1073 14.19 -32.97 6.61
CA GLU A 1073 13.31 -31.84 6.92
C GLU A 1073 14.08 -30.69 7.54
N THR A 1074 15.01 -30.96 8.45
CA THR A 1074 15.95 -29.96 8.98
C THR A 1074 16.75 -29.32 7.84
N ALA A 1075 17.33 -30.10 6.93
CA ALA A 1075 18.09 -29.57 5.79
C ALA A 1075 17.21 -28.72 4.86
N ARG A 1076 15.97 -29.15 4.59
CA ARG A 1076 15.00 -28.40 3.77
C ARG A 1076 14.57 -27.09 4.43
N ARG A 1077 14.27 -27.13 5.73
CA ARG A 1077 13.94 -25.94 6.54
C ARG A 1077 15.07 -24.92 6.52
N ASP A 1078 16.31 -25.40 6.60
CA ASP A 1078 17.49 -24.57 6.65
C ASP A 1078 18.07 -24.24 5.25
N GLY A 1079 17.39 -24.65 4.17
CA GLY A 1079 17.78 -24.35 2.79
C GLY A 1079 19.09 -25.01 2.31
N ARG A 1080 19.51 -26.11 2.92
CA ARG A 1080 20.73 -26.87 2.59
C ARG A 1080 20.44 -28.05 1.66
N HIS A 1081 21.46 -28.54 0.96
CA HIS A 1081 21.34 -29.78 0.17
C HIS A 1081 21.04 -31.00 1.08
N GLY A 1082 20.31 -31.97 0.54
CA GLY A 1082 19.86 -33.15 1.30
C GLY A 1082 21.04 -33.96 1.87
N PRO A 1083 20.92 -34.50 3.09
CA PRO A 1083 21.98 -35.26 3.74
C PRO A 1083 22.24 -36.59 3.03
N PHE A 1084 23.48 -37.09 3.16
CA PHE A 1084 23.88 -38.39 2.60
C PHE A 1084 23.07 -39.54 3.22
N GLU A 1085 22.54 -40.45 2.39
CA GLU A 1085 21.68 -41.55 2.85
C GLU A 1085 22.43 -42.88 3.00
N TRP A 1086 22.54 -43.37 4.24
CA TRP A 1086 23.09 -44.70 4.54
C TRP A 1086 22.16 -45.82 4.01
N LYS A 1087 22.73 -46.96 3.59
CA LYS A 1087 21.94 -48.12 3.11
C LYS A 1087 21.58 -49.12 4.20
N THR A 1088 22.26 -49.05 5.34
CA THR A 1088 22.07 -49.91 6.52
C THR A 1088 22.06 -49.03 7.76
N PRO A 1089 21.41 -49.42 8.87
CA PRO A 1089 21.50 -48.69 10.12
C PRO A 1089 22.96 -48.51 10.52
N THR A 1090 23.40 -47.27 10.69
CA THR A 1090 24.82 -46.95 10.87
C THR A 1090 25.01 -46.10 12.12
N LEU A 1091 25.82 -46.57 13.05
CA LEU A 1091 26.17 -45.88 14.28
C LEU A 1091 27.53 -45.19 14.11
N LEU A 1092 27.54 -43.86 14.09
CA LEU A 1092 28.75 -43.06 14.01
C LEU A 1092 29.31 -42.80 15.41
N TYR A 1093 30.63 -42.92 15.55
CA TYR A 1093 31.32 -42.72 16.83
C TYR A 1093 32.62 -41.91 16.70
N ALA A 1094 32.89 -41.07 17.70
CA ALA A 1094 34.19 -40.42 17.88
C ALA A 1094 35.23 -41.41 18.44
N PRO A 1095 36.56 -41.19 18.31
CA PRO A 1095 37.60 -42.18 18.64
C PRO A 1095 37.44 -42.87 20.00
N ASP A 1096 37.06 -42.12 21.04
CA ASP A 1096 36.88 -42.62 22.41
C ASP A 1096 35.59 -43.45 22.62
N GLY A 1097 34.65 -43.40 21.67
CA GLY A 1097 33.37 -44.11 21.69
C GLY A 1097 33.37 -45.47 20.98
N LYS A 1098 34.53 -45.91 20.45
CA LYS A 1098 34.65 -47.13 19.64
C LYS A 1098 34.14 -48.38 20.35
N ASP A 1099 34.53 -48.57 21.61
CA ASP A 1099 34.22 -49.79 22.36
C ASP A 1099 32.72 -49.84 22.73
N CYS A 1100 32.14 -48.70 23.11
CA CYS A 1100 30.70 -48.57 23.35
C CYS A 1100 29.90 -48.80 22.07
N ALA A 1101 30.27 -48.15 20.96
CA ALA A 1101 29.57 -48.29 19.68
C ALA A 1101 29.60 -49.73 19.14
N THR A 1102 30.74 -50.40 19.27
CA THR A 1102 30.91 -51.80 18.83
C THR A 1102 30.07 -52.74 19.69
N ALA A 1103 30.08 -52.57 21.02
CA ALA A 1103 29.28 -53.39 21.93
C ALA A 1103 27.77 -53.18 21.72
N LEU A 1104 27.34 -51.94 21.47
CA LEU A 1104 25.94 -51.59 21.23
C LEU A 1104 25.40 -52.21 19.93
N VAL A 1105 26.20 -52.16 18.85
CA VAL A 1105 25.84 -52.77 17.56
C VAL A 1105 25.75 -54.28 17.67
N ASN A 1106 26.69 -54.93 18.36
CA ASN A 1106 26.68 -56.37 18.56
C ASN A 1106 25.47 -56.84 19.37
N TRP A 1107 25.10 -56.10 20.42
CA TRP A 1107 23.88 -56.35 21.17
C TRP A 1107 22.62 -56.16 20.31
N ALA A 1108 22.51 -55.02 19.60
CA ALA A 1108 21.34 -54.68 18.80
C ALA A 1108 21.09 -55.71 17.68
N ASN A 1109 22.14 -56.12 16.96
CA ASN A 1109 22.03 -57.14 15.90
C ASN A 1109 21.60 -58.52 16.44
N ALA A 1110 21.89 -58.84 17.70
CA ALA A 1110 21.53 -60.11 18.31
C ALA A 1110 20.13 -60.12 18.95
N THR A 1111 19.57 -58.95 19.29
CA THR A 1111 18.32 -58.85 20.08
C THR A 1111 17.17 -58.11 19.40
N MET A 1112 17.41 -57.31 18.36
CA MET A 1112 16.36 -56.58 17.65
C MET A 1112 15.89 -57.35 16.41
N PRO A 1113 14.61 -57.79 16.34
CA PRO A 1113 14.09 -58.54 15.19
C PRO A 1113 14.17 -57.76 13.87
N SER A 1114 14.07 -56.44 13.93
CA SER A 1114 14.10 -55.53 12.77
C SER A 1114 15.47 -55.45 12.07
N LEU A 1115 16.54 -55.91 12.72
CA LEU A 1115 17.91 -55.90 12.18
C LEU A 1115 18.37 -57.24 11.61
N THR A 1116 17.52 -58.28 11.68
CA THR A 1116 17.86 -59.65 11.23
C THR A 1116 18.20 -59.76 9.75
N HIS A 1117 17.60 -58.92 8.90
CA HIS A 1117 17.83 -58.91 7.45
C HIS A 1117 18.83 -57.84 6.99
N ASN A 1118 19.17 -56.87 7.83
CA ASN A 1118 20.11 -55.79 7.49
C ASN A 1118 20.84 -55.27 8.74
N PRO A 1119 21.97 -55.91 9.12
CA PRO A 1119 22.60 -55.67 10.42
C PRO A 1119 23.20 -54.26 10.51
N ALA A 1120 23.06 -53.65 11.68
CA ALA A 1120 23.67 -52.37 12.00
C ALA A 1120 25.20 -52.47 11.98
N ARG A 1121 25.87 -51.35 11.65
CA ARG A 1121 27.33 -51.24 11.63
C ARG A 1121 27.81 -50.01 12.38
N ALA A 1122 28.98 -50.09 12.99
CA ALA A 1122 29.64 -48.95 13.64
C ALA A 1122 30.72 -48.37 12.70
N VAL A 1123 30.74 -47.05 12.52
CA VAL A 1123 31.68 -46.35 11.62
C VAL A 1123 32.31 -45.15 12.35
N PRO A 1124 33.63 -44.94 12.28
CA PRO A 1124 34.27 -43.80 12.93
C PRO A 1124 33.95 -42.47 12.21
N LEU A 1125 33.79 -41.39 12.96
CA LEU A 1125 33.67 -40.02 12.44
C LEU A 1125 35.02 -39.51 11.88
N PRO A 1126 35.02 -38.61 10.88
CA PRO A 1126 36.24 -37.96 10.38
C PRO A 1126 37.01 -37.22 11.49
N ILE A 1127 38.35 -37.31 11.46
CA ILE A 1127 39.26 -36.71 12.45
C ILE A 1127 38.96 -35.21 12.59
N GLY A 1128 38.62 -34.76 13.80
CA GLY A 1128 38.30 -33.36 14.12
C GLY A 1128 36.82 -32.99 14.14
N THR A 1129 35.91 -33.95 13.93
CA THR A 1129 34.44 -33.74 14.00
C THR A 1129 33.79 -34.61 15.08
N GLY A 1130 32.93 -34.00 15.92
CA GLY A 1130 32.18 -34.68 16.99
C GLY A 1130 32.72 -34.46 18.41
N SER A 1131 31.87 -34.64 19.42
CA SER A 1131 32.24 -34.58 20.85
C SER A 1131 32.52 -36.00 21.37
N ALA A 1132 33.50 -36.17 22.26
CA ALA A 1132 34.03 -37.49 22.67
C ALA A 1132 33.00 -38.46 23.28
N ASN A 1133 31.87 -37.96 23.78
CA ASN A 1133 30.79 -38.73 24.44
C ASN A 1133 29.48 -38.79 23.64
N VAL A 1134 29.51 -38.52 22.34
CA VAL A 1134 28.32 -38.52 21.48
C VAL A 1134 28.37 -39.65 20.44
N LEU A 1135 27.25 -40.36 20.32
CA LEU A 1135 27.00 -41.37 19.30
C LEU A 1135 25.82 -40.93 18.42
N GLU A 1136 25.91 -41.16 17.11
CA GLU A 1136 24.83 -40.82 16.17
C GLU A 1136 24.34 -42.06 15.44
N LEU A 1137 23.08 -42.44 15.63
CA LEU A 1137 22.44 -43.54 14.93
C LEU A 1137 21.68 -43.02 13.71
N TRP A 1138 22.12 -43.42 12.51
CA TRP A 1138 21.49 -43.08 11.25
C TRP A 1138 20.66 -44.25 10.74
N VAL A 1139 19.34 -44.06 10.62
CA VAL A 1139 18.40 -45.11 10.24
C VAL A 1139 17.96 -44.93 8.77
N PRO A 1140 18.28 -45.88 7.87
CA PRO A 1140 17.96 -45.78 6.46
C PRO A 1140 16.46 -45.88 6.20
N ARG A 1141 15.99 -45.35 5.06
CA ARG A 1141 14.58 -45.46 4.66
C ARG A 1141 14.16 -46.93 4.49
N PRO A 1142 12.90 -47.29 4.76
CA PRO A 1142 12.41 -48.65 4.54
C PRO A 1142 12.51 -49.03 3.05
N LEU A 1143 12.90 -50.27 2.75
CA LEU A 1143 13.09 -50.77 1.38
C LEU A 1143 11.83 -50.71 0.50
N ALA A 1144 10.64 -50.56 1.06
CA ALA A 1144 9.40 -50.36 0.32
C ALA A 1144 9.26 -48.94 -0.29
N ALA A 1145 10.18 -48.03 0.02
CA ALA A 1145 10.19 -46.63 -0.41
C ALA A 1145 11.43 -46.24 -1.22
N ARG A 1146 12.11 -47.21 -1.87
CA ARG A 1146 13.22 -46.95 -2.80
C ARG A 1146 12.88 -47.27 -4.24
#